data_AF-A0A812R4Z6-F1
#
_entry.id   AF-A0A812R4Z6-F1
#
_cell.length_a   1.000
_cell.length_b   1.000
_cell.length_c   1.000
_cell.angle_alpha   90.00
_cell.angle_beta   90.00
_cell.angle_gamma   90.00
#
_symmetry.space_group_name_H-M   'P 1'
#
loop_
_entity.id
_entity.type
_entity.pdbx_description
1 polymer ?
#
loop_
_entity_poly.entity_id
_entity_poly.type
_entity_poly.pdbx_seq_one_letter_code
_entity_poly.pdbx_strand_id
1 'polypeptide(L)'
;MYVAASHKHWTKVICDPARLADACLLPQSRGYVKRLLLALAPEYQRLALERVPEEFRRYFETELAKPRICVGMDGERCTFALSARGGPAQVKGRAARCVFCRPEDLWPMCEDEAGKREVLGKLRRMSAAGRSRALEERLPLEAQAYFQEHLQGPAPKRAAGRGRRPPTVQELPALWKGALAARQAASAPASAAAKKKYREQVLADRARARRRMGQPLKRTPAGEAVENTSGLPPAKRRCLAEDFERWCVYDSWSMCDTCGFLTPRDLTQSTLTKPQKPTHASGKCPRCSAARVQPSVTVADVPEVLRELSAEAARALSPLEIDVGPIVRAEHKSGYRQKVTMIRFRWETAGIKRRIKLLQDPDMRRKARAAYDFLMASDDTPYSDFVAEHDKFLQEHPGADDLARRRRLQFIERIGVECALWPRLFWDIKMTFTHERATDPRRVIRQEHAATLEDVLNADQSDEETEDGQDNEMFSEGEEPKDDGATRHSIKRLFAALALGKLLGYAADFELLQFAYDLNLWSSIGSKKNLQLAVPMRLMLKGEAFSPHYWRGVHYALLDMVRQVGYPRIFFTIAPYEWSFPYHEWVRDEMQKMLKERLFLPAAETLHMVHVMVQAVKGLLLGRTGGQGRQQAWQSNLFHVVDEHGQARRLHFFLRLEYQDGTRKAATQDYHGSGRVHVHVVIFVRPEDVEQLRLDEVASATLPEDTDLRGYVEGSQYDRDKKSGWPVHEEATCYDREAGAWRLQHTEEDHGDVSR
;
A
#
# COMPACT_ATOMS: atom_id res chain seq x y z
N MET A 1 -14.11 -35.65 -0.23
CA MET A 1 -14.76 -34.99 -1.38
C MET A 1 -14.08 -33.66 -1.70
N TYR A 2 -12.88 -33.72 -2.29
CA TYR A 2 -12.01 -32.55 -2.53
C TYR A 2 -11.55 -32.53 -4.00
N VAL A 3 -12.39 -32.06 -4.92
CA VAL A 3 -12.04 -31.50 -6.25
C VAL A 3 -13.24 -30.69 -6.75
N ALA A 4 -13.42 -29.41 -6.38
CA ALA A 4 -14.53 -28.60 -6.95
C ALA A 4 -14.40 -27.07 -6.83
N ALA A 5 -13.19 -26.51 -6.66
CA ALA A 5 -13.05 -25.06 -6.44
C ALA A 5 -12.55 -24.26 -7.67
N SER A 6 -11.92 -24.87 -8.68
CA SER A 6 -11.41 -24.13 -9.85
C SER A 6 -12.34 -24.14 -11.08
N HIS A 7 -13.45 -24.89 -11.06
CA HIS A 7 -14.37 -25.02 -12.20
C HIS A 7 -15.58 -24.04 -12.18
N LYS A 8 -15.81 -23.28 -11.11
CA LYS A 8 -17.06 -22.52 -10.90
C LYS A 8 -17.26 -21.26 -11.78
N HIS A 9 -16.24 -20.78 -12.50
CA HIS A 9 -16.39 -19.67 -13.46
C HIS A 9 -16.46 -20.08 -14.92
N TRP A 10 -15.99 -21.29 -15.26
CA TRP A 10 -15.82 -21.74 -16.64
C TRP A 10 -17.18 -22.06 -17.30
N THR A 11 -18.13 -22.52 -16.50
CA THR A 11 -19.48 -22.90 -16.92
C THR A 11 -20.43 -21.73 -17.11
N LYS A 12 -20.23 -20.57 -16.48
CA LYS A 12 -21.25 -19.49 -16.49
C LYS A 12 -21.45 -18.80 -17.84
N VAL A 13 -20.41 -18.71 -18.69
CA VAL A 13 -20.55 -18.02 -20.00
C VAL A 13 -21.13 -18.94 -21.08
N ILE A 14 -20.75 -20.22 -21.14
CA ILE A 14 -21.30 -21.16 -22.14
C ILE A 14 -22.71 -21.64 -21.77
N CYS A 15 -23.05 -21.65 -20.48
CA CYS A 15 -24.36 -22.09 -20.02
C CYS A 15 -25.44 -20.99 -20.04
N ASP A 16 -25.06 -19.72 -20.20
CA ASP A 16 -25.96 -18.56 -20.27
C ASP A 16 -25.97 -17.97 -21.70
N PRO A 17 -27.06 -18.15 -22.47
CA PRO A 17 -27.15 -17.68 -23.84
C PRO A 17 -26.97 -16.17 -24.00
N ALA A 18 -27.45 -15.36 -23.06
CA ALA A 18 -27.36 -13.90 -23.13
C ALA A 18 -25.91 -13.44 -22.94
N ARG A 19 -25.23 -13.96 -21.91
CA ARG A 19 -23.81 -13.66 -21.68
C ARG A 19 -22.91 -14.16 -22.79
N LEU A 20 -23.24 -15.31 -23.39
CA LEU A 20 -22.50 -15.84 -24.54
C LEU A 20 -22.63 -14.92 -25.76
N ALA A 21 -23.84 -14.41 -26.03
CA ALA A 21 -24.10 -13.47 -27.11
C ALA A 21 -23.31 -12.16 -26.92
N ASP A 22 -23.38 -11.55 -25.72
CA ASP A 22 -22.63 -10.33 -25.39
C ASP A 22 -21.12 -10.51 -25.54
N ALA A 23 -20.61 -11.65 -25.07
CA ALA A 23 -19.19 -11.98 -25.20
C ALA A 23 -18.76 -12.22 -26.66
N CYS A 24 -19.67 -12.64 -27.54
CA CYS A 24 -19.39 -12.79 -28.96
C CYS A 24 -19.40 -11.46 -29.72
N LEU A 25 -20.17 -10.45 -29.27
CA LEU A 25 -20.20 -9.13 -29.91
C LEU A 25 -18.85 -8.39 -29.78
N LEU A 26 -18.18 -8.51 -28.63
CA LEU A 26 -16.92 -7.81 -28.35
C LEU A 26 -15.69 -8.58 -28.92
N PRO A 27 -14.88 -8.00 -29.85
CA PRO A 27 -13.73 -8.69 -30.46
C PRO A 27 -12.70 -9.21 -29.44
N GLN A 28 -12.46 -8.44 -28.38
CA GLN A 28 -11.56 -8.77 -27.28
C GLN A 28 -12.09 -9.94 -26.41
N SER A 29 -13.41 -10.12 -26.33
CA SER A 29 -14.06 -11.20 -25.57
C SER A 29 -14.18 -12.50 -26.37
N ARG A 30 -14.17 -12.45 -27.72
CA ARG A 30 -14.11 -13.66 -28.58
C ARG A 30 -12.88 -14.52 -28.28
N GLY A 31 -11.75 -13.92 -27.93
CA GLY A 31 -10.55 -14.64 -27.51
C GLY A 31 -10.74 -15.44 -26.21
N TYR A 32 -11.62 -14.97 -25.32
CA TYR A 32 -12.00 -15.67 -24.10
C TYR A 32 -12.98 -16.81 -24.38
N VAL A 33 -14.04 -16.58 -25.16
CA VAL A 33 -14.99 -17.63 -25.60
C VAL A 33 -14.25 -18.77 -26.31
N LYS A 34 -13.29 -18.44 -27.18
CA LYS A 34 -12.41 -19.43 -27.82
C LYS A 34 -11.64 -20.28 -26.82
N ARG A 35 -11.08 -19.66 -25.76
CA ARG A 35 -10.34 -20.40 -24.71
C ARG A 35 -11.25 -21.33 -23.93
N LEU A 36 -12.48 -20.91 -23.64
CA LEU A 36 -13.48 -21.74 -22.97
C LEU A 36 -13.88 -22.94 -23.83
N LEU A 37 -14.20 -22.73 -25.11
CA LEU A 37 -14.52 -23.81 -26.04
C LEU A 37 -13.37 -24.82 -26.15
N LEU A 38 -12.12 -24.35 -26.21
CA LEU A 38 -10.94 -25.24 -26.30
C LEU A 38 -10.62 -26.00 -25.01
N ALA A 39 -11.17 -25.58 -23.87
CA ALA A 39 -11.00 -26.28 -22.61
C ALA A 39 -11.99 -27.46 -22.45
N LEU A 40 -13.03 -27.52 -23.28
CA LEU A 40 -14.00 -28.61 -23.29
C LEU A 40 -13.44 -29.83 -24.04
N ALA A 41 -13.84 -31.03 -23.62
CA ALA A 41 -13.56 -32.25 -24.39
C ALA A 41 -14.27 -32.20 -25.76
N PRO A 42 -13.74 -32.84 -26.81
CA PRO A 42 -14.27 -32.74 -28.18
C PRO A 42 -15.78 -32.98 -28.31
N GLU A 43 -16.32 -33.94 -27.56
CA GLU A 43 -17.74 -34.27 -27.49
C GLU A 43 -18.61 -33.11 -26.96
N TYR A 44 -18.08 -32.30 -26.04
CA TYR A 44 -18.77 -31.13 -25.48
C TYR A 44 -18.52 -29.84 -26.28
N GLN A 45 -17.48 -29.80 -27.11
CA GLN A 45 -17.22 -28.66 -28.00
C GLN A 45 -18.35 -28.47 -29.00
N ARG A 46 -18.87 -29.57 -29.58
CA ARG A 46 -19.99 -29.53 -30.52
C ARG A 46 -21.26 -28.97 -29.87
N LEU A 47 -21.60 -29.48 -28.68
CA LEU A 47 -22.76 -29.01 -27.90
C LEU A 47 -22.62 -27.54 -27.47
N ALA A 48 -21.40 -27.08 -27.16
CA ALA A 48 -21.16 -25.69 -26.81
C ALA A 48 -21.20 -24.77 -28.03
N LEU A 49 -20.74 -25.21 -29.21
CA LEU A 49 -20.84 -24.48 -30.47
C LEU A 49 -22.29 -24.30 -30.95
N GLU A 50 -23.17 -25.28 -30.68
CA GLU A 50 -24.60 -25.15 -30.96
C GLU A 50 -25.23 -23.99 -30.18
N ARG A 51 -24.71 -23.67 -28.99
CA ARG A 51 -25.17 -22.55 -28.15
C ARG A 51 -24.60 -21.20 -28.56
N VAL A 52 -23.52 -21.16 -29.34
CA VAL A 52 -22.97 -19.91 -29.88
C VAL A 52 -23.97 -19.34 -30.88
N PRO A 53 -24.23 -18.02 -30.87
CA PRO A 53 -25.10 -17.39 -31.86
C PRO A 53 -24.66 -17.72 -33.29
N GLU A 54 -25.63 -17.92 -34.17
CA GLU A 54 -25.42 -18.49 -35.50
C GLU A 54 -24.42 -17.69 -36.33
N GLU A 55 -24.47 -16.36 -36.22
CA GLU A 55 -23.58 -15.42 -36.91
C GLU A 55 -22.10 -15.54 -36.52
N PHE A 56 -21.79 -16.12 -35.35
CA PHE A 56 -20.43 -16.34 -34.86
C PHE A 56 -19.97 -17.79 -34.93
N ARG A 57 -20.88 -18.75 -35.16
CA ARG A 57 -20.59 -20.19 -35.13
C ARG A 57 -19.46 -20.56 -36.10
N ARG A 58 -19.53 -20.09 -37.36
CA ARG A 58 -18.51 -20.33 -38.39
C ARG A 58 -17.12 -19.79 -38.01
N TYR A 59 -17.07 -18.65 -37.31
CA TYR A 59 -15.82 -18.08 -36.82
C TYR A 59 -15.17 -19.01 -35.78
N PHE A 60 -15.92 -19.46 -34.79
CA PHE A 60 -15.39 -20.35 -33.75
C PHE A 60 -15.05 -21.74 -34.28
N GLU A 61 -15.86 -22.32 -35.17
CA GLU A 61 -15.53 -23.57 -35.87
C GLU A 61 -14.18 -23.47 -36.60
N THR A 62 -13.98 -22.39 -37.34
CA THR A 62 -12.70 -22.14 -38.05
C THR A 62 -11.54 -21.95 -37.07
N GLU A 63 -11.75 -21.26 -35.95
CA GLU A 63 -10.73 -21.03 -34.93
C GLU A 63 -10.38 -22.27 -34.10
N LEU A 64 -11.32 -23.20 -33.93
CA LEU A 64 -11.16 -24.49 -33.26
C LEU A 64 -10.51 -25.54 -34.18
N ALA A 65 -10.79 -25.48 -35.48
CA ALA A 65 -10.18 -26.33 -36.50
C ALA A 65 -8.68 -26.04 -36.74
N LYS A 66 -8.15 -24.93 -36.21
CA LYS A 66 -6.72 -24.61 -36.31
C LYS A 66 -5.89 -25.59 -35.46
N PRO A 67 -4.92 -26.31 -36.05
CA PRO A 67 -4.08 -27.22 -35.28
C PRO A 67 -3.28 -26.45 -34.23
N ARG A 68 -3.53 -26.73 -32.94
CA ARG A 68 -2.75 -26.21 -31.80
C ARG A 68 -1.68 -27.19 -31.33
N ILE A 69 -1.69 -28.36 -31.92
CA ILE A 69 -0.86 -29.48 -31.58
C ILE A 69 -0.18 -29.92 -32.87
N CYS A 70 1.12 -30.15 -32.80
CA CYS A 70 1.91 -30.58 -33.93
C CYS A 70 1.32 -31.87 -34.50
N VAL A 71 0.96 -31.85 -35.78
CA VAL A 71 0.42 -33.03 -36.49
C VAL A 71 1.46 -34.13 -36.72
N GLY A 72 2.73 -33.87 -36.38
CA GLY A 72 3.83 -34.78 -36.60
C GLY A 72 4.43 -34.65 -38.01
N MET A 73 5.21 -35.64 -38.41
CA MET A 73 5.98 -35.65 -39.66
C MET A 73 5.95 -37.07 -40.22
N ASP A 74 5.78 -37.20 -41.53
CA ASP A 74 5.82 -38.48 -42.29
C ASP A 74 4.90 -39.59 -41.74
N GLY A 75 3.68 -39.22 -41.32
CA GLY A 75 2.69 -40.14 -40.76
C GLY A 75 2.91 -40.50 -39.29
N GLU A 76 4.03 -40.06 -38.69
CA GLU A 76 4.33 -40.30 -37.29
C GLU A 76 3.80 -39.18 -36.39
N ARG A 77 3.27 -39.55 -35.22
CA ARG A 77 2.77 -38.58 -34.23
C ARG A 77 3.92 -37.81 -33.59
N CYS A 78 3.74 -36.51 -33.39
CA CYS A 78 4.70 -35.69 -32.65
C CYS A 78 4.82 -36.15 -31.19
N THR A 79 6.06 -36.22 -30.70
CA THR A 79 6.38 -36.60 -29.30
C THR A 79 7.21 -35.53 -28.56
N PHE A 80 7.36 -34.34 -29.16
CA PHE A 80 8.28 -33.28 -28.72
C PHE A 80 7.65 -32.23 -27.79
N ALA A 81 6.64 -32.60 -27.00
CA ALA A 81 6.10 -31.70 -25.99
C ALA A 81 7.20 -31.23 -25.01
N LEU A 82 7.16 -29.93 -24.67
CA LEU A 82 8.09 -29.32 -23.71
C LEU A 82 7.74 -29.62 -22.25
N SER A 83 6.81 -30.54 -22.00
CA SER A 83 6.39 -30.98 -20.67
C SER A 83 6.95 -32.36 -20.37
N ALA A 84 7.19 -32.65 -19.09
CA ALA A 84 7.78 -33.92 -18.64
C ALA A 84 6.91 -35.16 -18.95
N ARG A 85 5.62 -34.98 -19.24
CA ARG A 85 4.67 -36.09 -19.50
C ARG A 85 4.71 -36.63 -20.93
N GLY A 86 5.50 -36.03 -21.84
CA GLY A 86 5.55 -36.42 -23.25
C GLY A 86 4.26 -36.10 -24.03
N GLY A 87 4.30 -36.25 -25.35
CA GLY A 87 3.15 -36.00 -26.24
C GLY A 87 3.46 -34.98 -27.35
N PRO A 88 2.45 -34.59 -28.15
CA PRO A 88 2.66 -33.72 -29.29
C PRO A 88 2.89 -32.27 -28.88
N ALA A 89 3.85 -31.60 -29.53
CA ALA A 89 4.26 -30.25 -29.20
C ALA A 89 3.17 -29.22 -29.51
N GLN A 90 3.01 -28.22 -28.64
CA GLN A 90 2.13 -27.11 -28.92
C GLN A 90 2.75 -26.17 -29.97
N VAL A 91 2.02 -25.90 -31.04
CA VAL A 91 2.44 -25.02 -32.13
C VAL A 91 1.83 -23.64 -31.95
N LYS A 92 2.60 -22.58 -32.26
CA LYS A 92 2.14 -21.19 -32.19
C LYS A 92 1.73 -20.69 -33.58
N GLY A 93 0.66 -19.91 -33.65
CA GLY A 93 0.21 -19.27 -34.90
C GLY A 93 -0.49 -20.23 -35.86
N ARG A 94 -0.19 -20.11 -37.16
CA ARG A 94 -0.78 -20.94 -38.23
C ARG A 94 0.07 -22.18 -38.58
N ALA A 95 1.16 -22.42 -37.86
CA ALA A 95 2.04 -23.56 -38.12
C ALA A 95 1.34 -24.87 -37.73
N ALA A 96 1.29 -25.84 -38.66
CA ALA A 96 0.73 -27.18 -38.38
C ALA A 96 1.73 -28.10 -37.65
N ARG A 97 3.03 -27.79 -37.71
CA ARG A 97 4.13 -28.62 -37.18
C ARG A 97 5.05 -27.80 -36.28
N CYS A 98 5.62 -28.43 -35.26
CA CYS A 98 6.64 -27.82 -34.41
C CYS A 98 8.00 -27.81 -35.11
N VAL A 99 8.96 -27.03 -34.59
CA VAL A 99 10.30 -26.93 -35.18
C VAL A 99 10.98 -28.30 -35.37
N PHE A 100 10.79 -29.26 -34.45
CA PHE A 100 11.38 -30.61 -34.58
C PHE A 100 10.66 -31.54 -35.59
N CYS A 101 9.51 -31.12 -36.11
CA CYS A 101 8.79 -31.81 -37.18
C CYS A 101 8.85 -31.03 -38.51
N ARG A 102 9.73 -30.03 -38.59
CA ARG A 102 9.97 -29.17 -39.77
C ARG A 102 11.47 -29.08 -40.04
N PRO A 103 12.06 -30.06 -40.76
CA PRO A 103 13.48 -30.04 -41.10
C PRO A 103 13.91 -28.72 -41.73
N GLU A 104 13.04 -28.12 -42.56
CA GLU A 104 13.28 -26.86 -43.25
C GLU A 104 13.44 -25.65 -42.31
N ASP A 105 12.87 -25.70 -41.10
CA ASP A 105 13.07 -24.66 -40.07
C ASP A 105 14.19 -25.05 -39.10
N LEU A 106 14.33 -26.34 -38.78
CA LEU A 106 15.27 -26.83 -37.76
C LEU A 106 16.71 -26.81 -38.23
N TRP A 107 16.97 -27.21 -39.48
CA TRP A 107 18.33 -27.34 -40.00
C TRP A 107 19.06 -26.00 -40.07
N PRO A 108 18.46 -24.91 -40.59
CA PRO A 108 19.10 -23.58 -40.54
C PRO A 108 19.45 -23.14 -39.10
N MET A 109 18.59 -23.45 -38.12
CA MET A 109 18.87 -23.15 -36.72
C MET A 109 20.05 -23.96 -36.15
N CYS A 110 20.45 -25.05 -36.80
CA CYS A 110 21.59 -25.86 -36.37
C CYS A 110 22.92 -25.38 -36.97
N GLU A 111 22.90 -24.42 -37.91
CA GLU A 111 24.10 -23.91 -38.57
C GLU A 111 24.78 -22.81 -37.74
N ASP A 112 24.02 -21.91 -37.11
CA ASP A 112 24.54 -20.79 -36.32
C ASP A 112 24.47 -21.01 -34.79
N GLU A 113 25.36 -20.34 -34.04
CA GLU A 113 25.47 -20.49 -32.58
C GLU A 113 24.24 -19.98 -31.80
N ALA A 114 23.49 -19.00 -32.33
CA ALA A 114 22.28 -18.50 -31.67
C ALA A 114 21.13 -19.51 -31.81
N GLY A 115 20.96 -20.06 -33.02
CA GLY A 115 20.01 -21.12 -33.31
C GLY A 115 20.31 -22.39 -32.50
N LYS A 116 21.58 -22.83 -32.46
CA LYS A 116 22.01 -23.99 -31.65
C LYS A 116 21.64 -23.81 -30.18
N ARG A 117 21.87 -22.62 -29.59
CA ARG A 117 21.46 -22.34 -28.20
C ARG A 117 19.95 -22.44 -28.00
N GLU A 118 19.16 -21.98 -28.97
CA GLU A 118 17.70 -22.07 -28.90
C GLU A 118 17.22 -23.53 -28.95
N VAL A 119 17.75 -24.33 -29.88
CA VAL A 119 17.44 -25.76 -30.02
C VAL A 119 17.83 -26.53 -28.75
N LEU A 120 19.04 -26.29 -28.22
CA LEU A 120 19.52 -26.90 -26.97
C LEU A 120 18.60 -26.56 -25.79
N GLY A 121 18.13 -25.31 -25.71
CA GLY A 121 17.16 -24.89 -24.70
C GLY A 121 15.82 -25.63 -24.79
N LYS A 122 15.35 -25.95 -26.00
CA LYS A 122 14.13 -26.75 -26.21
C LYS A 122 14.37 -28.22 -25.82
N LEU A 123 15.48 -28.83 -26.25
CA LEU A 123 15.84 -30.22 -25.91
C LEU A 123 15.87 -30.47 -24.40
N ARG A 124 16.42 -29.55 -23.60
CA ARG A 124 16.47 -29.69 -22.14
C ARG A 124 15.11 -29.73 -21.44
N ARG A 125 14.08 -29.13 -22.05
CA ARG A 125 12.71 -29.12 -21.51
C ARG A 125 11.88 -30.33 -21.95
N MET A 126 12.34 -31.08 -22.95
CA MET A 126 11.67 -32.29 -23.40
C MET A 126 11.86 -33.44 -22.41
N SER A 127 10.92 -34.38 -22.45
CA SER A 127 11.07 -35.70 -21.82
C SER A 127 12.31 -36.43 -22.37
N ALA A 128 12.84 -37.39 -21.61
CA ALA A 128 14.01 -38.17 -22.04
C ALA A 128 13.77 -38.85 -23.40
N ALA A 129 12.60 -39.49 -23.56
CA ALA A 129 12.22 -40.15 -24.82
C ALA A 129 12.11 -39.17 -26.01
N GLY A 130 11.47 -38.01 -25.80
CA GLY A 130 11.36 -36.99 -26.86
C GLY A 130 12.71 -36.38 -27.23
N ARG A 131 13.62 -36.27 -26.26
CA ARG A 131 14.97 -35.75 -26.46
C ARG A 131 15.85 -36.71 -27.25
N SER A 132 15.88 -37.99 -26.88
CA SER A 132 16.62 -39.02 -27.63
C SER A 132 16.16 -39.05 -29.08
N ARG A 133 14.85 -39.09 -29.30
CA ARG A 133 14.27 -39.09 -30.65
C ARG A 133 14.62 -37.83 -31.45
N ALA A 134 14.62 -36.66 -30.83
CA ALA A 134 15.00 -35.43 -31.51
C ALA A 134 16.48 -35.43 -31.91
N LEU A 135 17.36 -35.98 -31.06
CA LEU A 135 18.79 -36.11 -31.32
C LEU A 135 19.07 -37.11 -32.44
N GLU A 136 18.42 -38.27 -32.42
CA GLU A 136 18.71 -39.38 -33.33
C GLU A 136 18.04 -39.22 -34.70
N GLU A 137 16.78 -38.74 -34.74
CA GLU A 137 15.97 -38.77 -35.96
C GLU A 137 15.72 -37.40 -36.61
N ARG A 138 15.87 -36.28 -35.87
CA ARG A 138 15.43 -34.96 -36.37
C ARG A 138 16.57 -33.99 -36.60
N LEU A 139 17.61 -34.04 -35.79
CA LEU A 139 18.76 -33.16 -35.95
C LEU A 139 19.69 -33.66 -37.06
N PRO A 140 20.29 -32.73 -37.85
CA PRO A 140 21.25 -33.09 -38.88
C PRO A 140 22.48 -33.76 -38.25
N LEU A 141 23.02 -34.80 -38.91
CA LEU A 141 24.07 -35.67 -38.38
C LEU A 141 25.27 -34.87 -37.86
N GLU A 142 25.62 -33.80 -38.57
CA GLU A 142 26.74 -32.91 -38.28
C GLU A 142 26.55 -32.14 -36.97
N ALA A 143 25.31 -31.91 -36.53
CA ALA A 143 24.99 -31.18 -35.32
C ALA A 143 24.72 -32.09 -34.10
N GLN A 144 24.50 -33.40 -34.30
CA GLN A 144 24.14 -34.32 -33.22
C GLN A 144 25.20 -34.38 -32.11
N ALA A 145 26.48 -34.45 -32.49
CA ALA A 145 27.60 -34.50 -31.54
C ALA A 145 27.63 -33.24 -30.62
N TYR A 146 27.42 -32.06 -31.20
CA TYR A 146 27.35 -30.80 -30.45
C TYR A 146 26.25 -30.85 -29.39
N PHE A 147 25.03 -31.25 -29.76
CA PHE A 147 23.91 -31.28 -28.81
C PHE A 147 24.06 -32.37 -27.76
N GLN A 148 24.61 -33.54 -28.10
CA GLN A 148 24.86 -34.62 -27.14
C GLN A 148 25.86 -34.19 -26.06
N GLU A 149 26.99 -33.59 -26.45
CA GLU A 149 27.99 -33.07 -25.52
C GLU A 149 27.40 -31.97 -24.61
N HIS A 150 26.71 -30.99 -25.20
CA HIS A 150 26.21 -29.82 -24.47
C HIS A 150 24.96 -30.11 -23.62
N LEU A 151 24.29 -31.24 -23.83
CA LEU A 151 23.19 -31.69 -22.96
C LEU A 151 23.69 -32.29 -21.65
N GLN A 152 24.91 -32.82 -21.61
CA GLN A 152 25.55 -33.36 -20.40
C GLN A 152 26.14 -32.25 -19.51
N GLY A 153 26.51 -31.11 -20.10
CA GLY A 153 27.02 -29.95 -19.37
C GLY A 153 25.93 -29.23 -18.54
N PRO A 154 26.31 -28.56 -17.42
CA PRO A 154 25.41 -27.71 -16.67
C PRO A 154 24.81 -26.66 -17.60
N ALA A 155 23.51 -26.37 -17.46
CA ALA A 155 22.86 -25.43 -18.35
C ALA A 155 23.63 -24.10 -18.36
N PRO A 156 24.15 -23.59 -19.51
CA PRO A 156 24.68 -22.25 -19.60
C PRO A 156 23.67 -21.34 -18.96
N LYS A 157 24.09 -20.72 -17.84
CA LYS A 157 23.40 -19.59 -17.26
C LYS A 157 23.15 -18.67 -18.44
N ARG A 158 21.88 -18.45 -18.82
CA ARG A 158 21.53 -17.44 -19.82
C ARG A 158 22.41 -16.25 -19.47
N ALA A 159 23.17 -15.72 -20.43
CA ALA A 159 23.73 -14.40 -20.29
C ALA A 159 22.52 -13.51 -19.97
N ALA A 160 22.29 -13.29 -18.68
CA ALA A 160 21.16 -12.54 -18.19
C ALA A 160 21.40 -11.18 -18.78
N GLY A 161 20.62 -10.81 -19.79
CA GLY A 161 20.84 -9.59 -20.57
C GLY A 161 21.12 -8.46 -19.61
N ARG A 162 22.38 -7.99 -19.58
CA ARG A 162 22.96 -7.06 -18.59
C ARG A 162 22.07 -6.89 -17.35
N GLY A 163 21.88 -7.97 -16.58
CA GLY A 163 21.11 -7.92 -15.35
C GLY A 163 21.87 -7.01 -14.41
N ARG A 164 21.51 -5.71 -14.38
CA ARG A 164 22.16 -4.70 -13.52
C ARG A 164 22.23 -5.29 -12.11
N ARG A 165 23.45 -5.45 -11.59
CA ARG A 165 23.77 -5.91 -10.24
C ARG A 165 22.81 -5.25 -9.23
N PRO A 166 22.28 -5.98 -8.24
CA PRO A 166 21.52 -5.36 -7.15
C PRO A 166 22.40 -4.32 -6.44
N PRO A 167 21.80 -3.22 -5.95
CA PRO A 167 22.57 -2.22 -5.23
C PRO A 167 23.23 -2.82 -3.98
N THR A 168 24.30 -2.20 -3.53
CA THR A 168 24.89 -2.44 -2.22
C THR A 168 24.23 -1.56 -1.17
N VAL A 169 24.32 -1.94 0.11
CA VAL A 169 23.73 -1.16 1.22
C VAL A 169 24.30 0.27 1.25
N GLN A 170 25.59 0.43 0.95
CA GLN A 170 26.28 1.72 0.92
C GLN A 170 25.79 2.64 -0.21
N GLU A 171 25.26 2.08 -1.30
CA GLU A 171 24.72 2.86 -2.43
C GLU A 171 23.29 3.35 -2.18
N LEU A 172 22.52 2.67 -1.31
CA LEU A 172 21.10 2.98 -1.08
C LEU A 172 20.82 4.44 -0.72
N PRO A 173 21.57 5.09 0.21
CA PRO A 173 21.32 6.49 0.56
C PRO A 173 21.44 7.43 -0.65
N ALA A 174 22.49 7.25 -1.46
CA ALA A 174 22.72 8.08 -2.64
C ALA A 174 21.64 7.84 -3.72
N LEU A 175 21.23 6.58 -3.93
CA LEU A 175 20.18 6.23 -4.87
C LEU A 175 18.82 6.81 -4.46
N TRP A 176 18.48 6.72 -3.17
CA TRP A 176 17.25 7.34 -2.65
C TRP A 176 17.30 8.86 -2.73
N LYS A 177 18.41 9.49 -2.38
CA LYS A 177 18.59 10.94 -2.55
C LYS A 177 18.36 11.39 -4.00
N GLY A 178 18.88 10.64 -4.96
CA GLY A 178 18.64 10.88 -6.39
C GLY A 178 17.17 10.71 -6.78
N ALA A 179 16.53 9.63 -6.31
CA ALA A 179 15.11 9.37 -6.55
C ALA A 179 14.22 10.48 -5.97
N LEU A 180 14.50 10.93 -4.74
CA LEU A 180 13.68 11.91 -4.02
C LEU A 180 13.97 13.35 -4.42
N ALA A 181 15.01 13.63 -5.22
CA ALA A 181 15.37 14.99 -5.64
C ALA A 181 14.22 15.73 -6.37
N ALA A 182 13.37 14.99 -7.09
CA ALA A 182 12.20 15.53 -7.77
C ALA A 182 11.01 15.81 -6.84
N ARG A 183 11.03 15.33 -5.58
CA ARG A 183 10.01 15.64 -4.58
C ARG A 183 10.33 16.97 -3.93
N GLN A 184 9.53 18.00 -4.19
CA GLN A 184 9.83 19.37 -3.77
C GLN A 184 8.57 20.09 -3.29
N ALA A 185 8.75 21.02 -2.35
CA ALA A 185 7.70 21.94 -1.94
C ALA A 185 7.71 23.17 -2.85
N ALA A 186 6.53 23.69 -3.21
CA ALA A 186 6.41 24.95 -3.93
C ALA A 186 6.59 26.19 -3.04
N SER A 187 6.81 26.01 -1.73
CA SER A 187 6.95 27.11 -0.77
C SER A 187 8.29 27.82 -0.85
N ALA A 188 8.34 29.04 -0.31
CA ALA A 188 9.60 29.76 -0.13
C ALA A 188 10.65 28.88 0.58
N PRO A 189 11.95 28.97 0.20
CA PRO A 189 13.02 28.36 0.97
C PRO A 189 12.98 28.82 2.42
N ALA A 190 13.18 27.90 3.35
CA ALA A 190 13.18 28.23 4.76
C ALA A 190 14.35 29.18 5.12
N SER A 191 14.08 30.13 6.01
CA SER A 191 15.08 31.06 6.53
C SER A 191 16.18 30.32 7.30
N ALA A 192 17.35 30.96 7.43
CA ALA A 192 18.45 30.41 8.24
C ALA A 192 18.04 30.15 9.69
N ALA A 193 17.19 31.02 10.27
CA ALA A 193 16.64 30.86 11.60
C ALA A 193 15.73 29.63 11.72
N ALA A 194 14.86 29.40 10.73
CA ALA A 194 13.99 28.21 10.70
C ALA A 194 14.81 26.92 10.57
N LYS A 195 15.84 26.90 9.71
CA LYS A 195 16.76 25.76 9.57
C LYS A 195 17.54 25.50 10.86
N LYS A 196 17.99 26.55 11.55
CA LYS A 196 18.67 26.44 12.86
C LYS A 196 17.73 25.83 13.91
N LYS A 197 16.50 26.32 14.03
CA LYS A 197 15.49 25.78 14.95
C LYS A 197 15.19 24.31 14.67
N TYR A 198 15.01 23.96 13.39
CA TYR A 198 14.81 22.58 12.99
C TYR A 198 16.00 21.68 13.39
N ARG A 199 17.23 22.14 13.18
CA ARG A 199 18.44 21.43 13.64
C ARG A 199 18.43 21.18 15.15
N GLU A 200 18.09 22.20 15.95
CA GLU A 200 17.99 22.10 17.41
C GLU A 200 16.93 21.06 17.83
N GLN A 201 15.76 21.05 17.16
CA GLN A 201 14.69 20.10 17.40
C GLN A 201 15.13 18.65 17.11
N VAL A 202 15.77 18.40 15.96
CA VAL A 202 16.26 17.05 15.61
C VAL A 202 17.32 16.57 16.60
N LEU A 203 18.21 17.44 17.06
CA LEU A 203 19.19 17.08 18.11
C LEU A 203 18.50 16.76 19.45
N ALA A 204 17.45 17.50 19.81
CA ALA A 204 16.65 17.22 21.00
C ALA A 204 15.93 15.86 20.91
N ASP A 205 15.38 15.53 19.74
CA ASP A 205 14.73 14.24 19.47
C ASP A 205 15.73 13.08 19.55
N ARG A 206 16.91 13.21 18.96
CA ARG A 206 18.01 12.22 19.09
C ARG A 206 18.44 12.05 20.54
N ALA A 207 18.60 13.15 21.27
CA ALA A 207 18.95 13.10 22.69
C ALA A 207 17.86 12.42 23.54
N ARG A 208 16.59 12.64 23.20
CA ARG A 208 15.45 11.96 23.83
C ARG A 208 15.50 10.45 23.57
N ALA A 209 15.68 10.03 22.31
CA ALA A 209 15.81 8.62 21.95
C ALA A 209 16.98 7.97 22.71
N ARG A 210 18.17 8.58 22.69
CA ARG A 210 19.35 8.05 23.37
C ARG A 210 19.18 7.92 24.87
N ARG A 211 18.61 8.95 25.55
CA ARG A 211 18.29 8.86 26.98
C ARG A 211 17.32 7.72 27.27
N ARG A 212 16.27 7.57 26.47
CA ARG A 212 15.29 6.49 26.65
C ARG A 212 15.92 5.11 26.45
N MET A 213 16.91 5.01 25.55
CA MET A 213 17.61 3.76 25.25
C MET A 213 18.86 3.51 26.11
N GLY A 214 19.08 4.28 27.19
CA GLY A 214 20.28 4.15 28.02
C GLY A 214 21.61 4.44 27.30
N GLN A 215 21.56 5.10 26.14
CA GLN A 215 22.73 5.38 25.31
C GLN A 215 23.39 6.71 25.69
N PRO A 216 24.73 6.80 25.69
CA PRO A 216 25.44 8.02 26.03
C PRO A 216 25.10 9.13 25.04
N LEU A 217 24.95 10.38 25.48
CA LEU A 217 24.69 11.50 24.55
C LEU A 217 25.88 11.68 23.60
N LYS A 218 25.62 11.64 22.30
CA LYS A 218 26.64 11.92 21.28
C LYS A 218 26.61 13.41 20.93
N ARG A 219 27.73 14.11 21.12
CA ARG A 219 27.89 15.48 20.63
C ARG A 219 28.02 15.44 19.11
N THR A 220 27.23 16.26 18.42
CA THR A 220 27.37 16.48 16.97
C THR A 220 28.28 17.69 16.75
N PRO A 221 29.45 17.54 16.12
CA PRO A 221 30.31 18.64 15.71
C PRO A 221 29.58 19.77 14.99
N ALA A 222 30.10 20.99 15.15
CA ALA A 222 29.66 22.14 14.36
C ALA A 222 29.92 21.87 12.86
N GLY A 223 28.93 22.16 12.02
CA GLY A 223 29.03 21.97 10.56
C GLY A 223 28.61 20.60 10.04
N GLU A 224 28.49 19.57 10.88
CA GLU A 224 28.01 18.24 10.44
C GLU A 224 26.51 18.30 10.08
N ALA A 225 26.10 17.62 9.01
CA ALA A 225 24.69 17.50 8.65
C ALA A 225 23.91 16.76 9.75
N VAL A 226 22.75 17.32 10.15
CA VAL A 226 21.86 16.72 11.14
C VAL A 226 20.65 16.16 10.41
N GLU A 227 20.67 14.86 10.19
CA GLU A 227 19.58 14.10 9.58
C GLU A 227 18.54 13.70 10.62
N ASN A 228 17.27 13.55 10.24
CA ASN A 228 16.20 13.16 11.18
C ASN A 228 16.17 11.64 11.49
N THR A 229 17.35 11.06 11.75
CA THR A 229 17.51 9.70 12.26
C THR A 229 17.29 9.66 13.78
N SER A 230 17.05 8.48 14.34
CA SER A 230 16.96 8.30 15.80
C SER A 230 18.29 8.61 16.50
N GLY A 231 19.40 8.60 15.76
CA GLY A 231 20.75 8.76 16.30
C GLY A 231 21.18 7.58 17.17
N LEU A 232 20.48 6.45 17.13
CA LEU A 232 20.82 5.21 17.81
C LEU A 232 21.82 4.40 16.98
N PRO A 233 22.63 3.52 17.61
CA PRO A 233 23.44 2.56 16.86
C PRO A 233 22.54 1.60 16.05
N PRO A 234 23.01 1.08 14.90
CA PRO A 234 22.30 0.03 14.18
C PRO A 234 22.05 -1.19 15.08
N ALA A 235 20.99 -1.94 14.79
CA ALA A 235 20.77 -3.25 15.36
C ALA A 235 22.00 -4.13 15.09
N LYS A 236 22.49 -4.87 16.09
CA LYS A 236 23.74 -5.65 16.01
C LYS A 236 23.64 -7.09 16.52
N ARG A 237 22.45 -7.52 16.96
CA ARG A 237 22.27 -8.83 17.62
C ARG A 237 22.30 -10.00 16.65
N ARG A 238 21.67 -9.84 15.48
CA ARG A 238 21.54 -10.87 14.44
C ARG A 238 21.47 -10.19 13.07
N CYS A 239 21.97 -10.86 12.03
CA CYS A 239 21.84 -10.40 10.64
C CYS A 239 20.38 -10.11 10.27
N LEU A 240 19.43 -10.90 10.80
CA LEU A 240 17.99 -10.69 10.57
C LEU A 240 17.50 -9.32 11.09
N ALA A 241 18.02 -8.85 12.23
CA ALA A 241 17.66 -7.56 12.79
C ALA A 241 18.25 -6.41 11.97
N GLU A 242 19.52 -6.54 11.56
CA GLU A 242 20.18 -5.60 10.64
C GLU A 242 19.44 -5.51 9.29
N ASP A 243 19.10 -6.65 8.72
CA ASP A 243 18.36 -6.77 7.46
C ASP A 243 16.96 -6.14 7.58
N PHE A 244 16.28 -6.35 8.71
CA PHE A 244 14.95 -5.79 8.93
C PHE A 244 15.01 -4.28 9.16
N GLU A 245 15.98 -3.77 9.92
CA GLU A 245 16.21 -2.34 10.09
C GLU A 245 16.53 -1.69 8.73
N ARG A 246 17.45 -2.28 7.94
CA ARG A 246 17.73 -1.83 6.57
C ARG A 246 16.47 -1.81 5.74
N TRP A 247 15.66 -2.87 5.81
CA TRP A 247 14.41 -2.93 5.05
C TRP A 247 13.46 -1.81 5.45
N CYS A 248 13.29 -1.53 6.74
CA CYS A 248 12.49 -0.40 7.21
C CYS A 248 13.00 0.93 6.62
N VAL A 249 14.32 1.16 6.69
CA VAL A 249 14.93 2.44 6.28
C VAL A 249 14.96 2.65 4.75
N TYR A 250 15.13 1.59 3.95
CA TYR A 250 15.39 1.73 2.51
C TYR A 250 14.57 0.83 1.57
N ASP A 251 14.07 -0.32 2.02
CA ASP A 251 13.48 -1.31 1.11
C ASP A 251 11.96 -1.47 1.29
N SER A 252 11.36 -0.88 2.33
CA SER A 252 9.92 -0.93 2.63
C SER A 252 9.06 -0.07 1.72
N TRP A 253 9.67 0.79 0.92
CA TRP A 253 8.99 1.58 -0.10
C TRP A 253 9.74 1.52 -1.43
N SER A 254 9.06 1.96 -2.48
CA SER A 254 9.64 2.21 -3.79
C SER A 254 8.94 3.38 -4.45
N MET A 255 9.58 4.00 -5.44
CA MET A 255 9.05 5.15 -6.15
C MET A 255 8.90 4.85 -7.63
N CYS A 256 7.76 5.20 -8.23
CA CYS A 256 7.59 5.08 -9.67
C CYS A 256 8.60 5.99 -10.39
N ASP A 257 9.37 5.43 -11.33
CA ASP A 257 10.37 6.19 -12.11
C ASP A 257 9.75 7.26 -13.01
N THR A 258 8.47 7.12 -13.34
CA THR A 258 7.74 8.01 -14.25
C THR A 258 6.98 9.09 -13.46
N CYS A 259 5.96 8.70 -12.69
CA CYS A 259 5.09 9.64 -11.98
C CYS A 259 5.59 10.02 -10.58
N GLY A 260 6.64 9.38 -10.06
CA GLY A 260 7.20 9.67 -8.73
C GLY A 260 6.30 9.30 -7.54
N PHE A 261 5.23 8.54 -7.78
CA PHE A 261 4.36 8.05 -6.72
C PHE A 261 5.09 7.04 -5.84
N LEU A 262 5.01 7.22 -4.52
CA LEU A 262 5.54 6.29 -3.54
C LEU A 262 4.58 5.12 -3.34
N THR A 263 5.09 3.91 -3.54
CA THR A 263 4.36 2.66 -3.32
C THR A 263 5.07 1.88 -2.23
N PRO A 264 4.36 1.45 -1.17
CA PRO A 264 4.91 0.52 -0.20
C PRO A 264 5.38 -0.77 -0.91
N ARG A 265 6.25 -1.55 -0.26
CA ARG A 265 6.75 -2.81 -0.80
C ARG A 265 6.49 -3.91 0.20
N ASP A 266 6.01 -5.06 -0.25
CA ASP A 266 5.88 -6.20 0.66
C ASP A 266 7.23 -6.64 1.20
N LEU A 267 7.28 -6.93 2.50
CA LEU A 267 8.40 -7.61 3.11
C LEU A 267 8.36 -9.05 2.65
N THR A 268 9.32 -9.50 1.86
CA THR A 268 9.52 -10.90 1.47
C THR A 268 10.92 -11.35 1.87
N GLN A 269 11.21 -12.65 1.86
CA GLN A 269 12.57 -13.14 2.11
C GLN A 269 13.61 -12.45 1.20
N SER A 270 13.24 -12.20 -0.08
CA SER A 270 14.15 -11.55 -1.02
C SER A 270 14.38 -10.08 -0.72
N THR A 271 13.35 -9.33 -0.34
CA THR A 271 13.51 -7.90 -0.03
C THR A 271 14.17 -7.69 1.33
N LEU A 272 14.00 -8.65 2.25
CA LEU A 272 14.67 -8.64 3.54
C LEU A 272 16.17 -8.94 3.43
N THR A 273 16.57 -9.87 2.56
CA THR A 273 17.98 -10.29 2.47
C THR A 273 18.79 -9.54 1.41
N LYS A 274 18.12 -8.93 0.43
CA LYS A 274 18.80 -8.24 -0.69
C LYS A 274 18.37 -6.79 -0.75
N PRO A 275 19.33 -5.84 -0.77
CA PRO A 275 19.04 -4.45 -1.07
C PRO A 275 18.26 -4.30 -2.38
N GLN A 276 17.25 -3.45 -2.36
CA GLN A 276 16.38 -3.20 -3.49
C GLN A 276 16.67 -1.85 -4.12
N LYS A 277 16.29 -1.69 -5.39
CA LYS A 277 16.35 -0.38 -6.03
C LYS A 277 15.26 0.52 -5.44
N PRO A 278 15.53 1.82 -5.26
CA PRO A 278 14.51 2.78 -4.85
C PRO A 278 13.36 2.89 -5.83
N THR A 279 13.61 2.69 -7.13
CA THR A 279 12.60 2.91 -8.17
C THR A 279 12.03 1.63 -8.77
N HIS A 280 10.79 1.72 -9.25
CA HIS A 280 10.12 0.70 -10.05
C HIS A 280 9.53 1.31 -11.34
N ALA A 281 9.38 0.48 -12.36
CA ALA A 281 8.83 0.89 -13.66
C ALA A 281 7.32 1.19 -13.56
N SER A 282 6.85 2.13 -14.37
CA SER A 282 5.43 2.56 -14.45
C SER A 282 4.41 1.41 -14.54
N GLY A 283 4.73 0.32 -15.25
CA GLY A 283 3.86 -0.86 -15.34
C GLY A 283 3.60 -1.59 -14.03
N LYS A 284 4.37 -1.30 -12.96
CA LYS A 284 4.17 -1.82 -11.59
C LYS A 284 3.61 -0.77 -10.63
N CYS A 285 3.35 0.45 -11.12
CA CYS A 285 2.86 1.53 -10.29
C CYS A 285 1.33 1.47 -10.26
N PRO A 286 0.69 1.24 -9.09
CA PRO A 286 -0.77 1.09 -8.98
C PRO A 286 -1.53 2.32 -9.47
N ARG A 287 -0.88 3.48 -9.44
CA ARG A 287 -1.42 4.73 -9.98
C ARG A 287 -1.33 4.82 -11.51
N CYS A 288 -0.20 4.39 -12.10
CA CYS A 288 -0.04 4.45 -13.56
C CYS A 288 -0.83 3.33 -14.26
N SER A 289 -1.04 2.21 -13.57
CA SER A 289 -1.87 1.11 -14.07
C SER A 289 -3.36 1.28 -13.74
N ALA A 290 -3.74 2.29 -12.94
CA ALA A 290 -5.13 2.55 -12.63
C ALA A 290 -5.91 2.95 -13.88
N ALA A 291 -7.14 2.44 -14.01
CA ALA A 291 -8.04 2.78 -15.09
C ALA A 291 -8.29 4.31 -15.20
N ARG A 292 -8.40 4.98 -14.05
CA ARG A 292 -8.41 6.45 -13.96
C ARG A 292 -7.11 6.95 -13.32
N VAL A 293 -6.26 7.58 -14.14
CA VAL A 293 -4.97 8.13 -13.70
C VAL A 293 -5.19 9.47 -13.01
N GLN A 294 -4.80 9.56 -11.73
CA GLN A 294 -4.84 10.81 -10.96
C GLN A 294 -3.71 11.77 -11.39
N PRO A 295 -3.88 13.11 -11.26
CA PRO A 295 -2.93 14.11 -11.74
C PRO A 295 -1.59 14.08 -10.99
N SER A 296 -0.47 13.92 -11.71
CA SER A 296 0.88 13.85 -11.13
C SER A 296 1.49 15.23 -11.15
N VAL A 297 1.46 15.88 -9.99
CA VAL A 297 1.80 17.29 -9.84
C VAL A 297 3.23 17.43 -9.36
N THR A 298 3.96 18.35 -9.99
CA THR A 298 5.32 18.77 -9.66
C THR A 298 5.35 20.27 -9.38
N VAL A 299 6.47 20.77 -8.86
CA VAL A 299 6.64 22.23 -8.66
C VAL A 299 6.61 22.99 -9.98
N ALA A 300 7.02 22.37 -11.10
CA ALA A 300 6.98 22.99 -12.42
C ALA A 300 5.53 23.21 -12.93
N ASP A 301 4.56 22.44 -12.43
CA ASP A 301 3.15 22.59 -12.79
C ASP A 301 2.47 23.73 -12.01
N VAL A 302 3.04 24.12 -10.86
CA VAL A 302 2.54 25.24 -10.05
C VAL A 302 2.77 26.54 -10.83
N PRO A 303 1.80 27.44 -10.99
CA PRO A 303 2.02 28.74 -11.61
C PRO A 303 3.16 29.50 -10.95
N GLU A 304 4.05 30.11 -11.74
CA GLU A 304 5.31 30.71 -11.25
C GLU A 304 5.06 31.75 -10.14
N VAL A 305 4.01 32.56 -10.28
CA VAL A 305 3.59 33.57 -9.29
C VAL A 305 3.11 32.99 -7.95
N LEU A 306 2.72 31.71 -7.92
CA LEU A 306 2.31 30.99 -6.71
C LEU A 306 3.46 30.20 -6.08
N ARG A 307 4.60 30.08 -6.77
CA ARG A 307 5.82 29.46 -6.22
C ARG A 307 6.50 30.41 -5.26
N GLU A 308 7.27 29.83 -4.36
CA GLU A 308 8.08 30.54 -3.37
C GLU A 308 7.31 31.52 -2.48
N LEU A 309 5.99 31.32 -2.32
CA LEU A 309 5.21 32.08 -1.35
C LEU A 309 5.57 31.60 0.07
N SER A 310 5.81 32.58 0.95
CA SER A 310 5.95 32.32 2.39
C SER A 310 4.61 31.83 2.97
N ALA A 311 4.65 31.20 4.14
CA ALA A 311 3.42 30.79 4.83
C ALA A 311 2.52 32.00 5.19
N GLU A 312 3.12 33.16 5.47
CA GLU A 312 2.40 34.40 5.76
C GLU A 312 1.74 34.98 4.51
N ALA A 313 2.46 35.02 3.38
CA ALA A 313 1.90 35.45 2.10
C ALA A 313 0.74 34.55 1.66
N ALA A 314 0.93 33.22 1.76
CA ALA A 314 -0.12 32.26 1.42
C ALA A 314 -1.37 32.42 2.30
N ARG A 315 -1.21 32.64 3.61
CA ARG A 315 -2.34 32.93 4.52
C ARG A 315 -3.03 34.24 4.20
N ALA A 316 -2.29 35.28 3.83
CA ALA A 316 -2.84 36.59 3.47
C ALA A 316 -3.71 36.55 2.20
N LEU A 317 -3.50 35.54 1.34
CA LEU A 317 -4.32 35.28 0.16
C LEU A 317 -5.62 34.55 0.48
N SER A 318 -5.77 33.91 1.64
CA SER A 318 -7.01 33.18 1.91
C SER A 318 -8.11 34.10 2.42
N PRO A 319 -9.31 34.15 1.80
CA PRO A 319 -10.44 34.93 2.33
C PRO A 319 -11.09 34.28 3.55
N LEU A 320 -10.66 33.05 3.88
CA LEU A 320 -11.26 32.22 4.92
C LEU A 320 -10.23 31.88 6.00
N GLU A 321 -10.73 31.81 7.23
CA GLU A 321 -10.05 31.28 8.39
C GLU A 321 -10.53 29.84 8.62
N ILE A 322 -9.58 28.92 8.85
CA ILE A 322 -9.86 27.51 9.14
C ILE A 322 -9.89 27.30 10.66
N ASP A 323 -10.99 26.74 11.16
CA ASP A 323 -11.16 26.34 12.55
C ASP A 323 -11.27 24.80 12.64
N VAL A 324 -10.19 24.17 13.10
CA VAL A 324 -10.09 22.72 13.39
C VAL A 324 -10.10 22.43 14.90
N GLY A 325 -10.54 23.40 15.70
CA GLY A 325 -10.54 23.31 17.16
C GLY A 325 -9.15 23.42 17.81
N PRO A 326 -9.08 23.26 19.15
CA PRO A 326 -7.84 23.41 19.90
C PRO A 326 -6.79 22.36 19.51
N ILE A 327 -5.52 22.70 19.68
CA ILE A 327 -4.42 21.75 19.51
C ILE A 327 -4.39 20.82 20.72
N VAL A 328 -4.87 19.59 20.54
CA VAL A 328 -4.83 18.53 21.55
C VAL A 328 -3.81 17.47 21.15
N ARG A 329 -2.98 17.07 22.11
CA ARG A 329 -1.98 15.99 22.01
C ARG A 329 -1.95 15.23 23.33
N ALA A 330 -1.40 14.02 23.31
CA ALA A 330 -1.06 13.31 24.55
C ALA A 330 -0.11 14.16 25.43
N GLU A 331 -0.07 13.84 26.72
CA GLU A 331 0.72 14.57 27.72
C GLU A 331 2.19 14.73 27.30
N HIS A 332 2.82 15.83 27.72
CA HIS A 332 4.18 16.20 27.32
C HIS A 332 4.41 16.27 25.80
N LYS A 333 3.34 16.43 25.01
CA LYS A 333 3.34 16.41 23.55
C LYS A 333 3.91 15.09 23.00
N SER A 334 3.63 13.97 23.67
CA SER A 334 4.24 12.68 23.35
C SER A 334 3.63 11.94 22.16
N GLY A 335 2.58 12.49 21.54
CA GLY A 335 1.82 11.83 20.47
C GLY A 335 1.36 12.80 19.38
N TYR A 336 0.68 12.25 18.37
CA TYR A 336 0.17 13.02 17.23
C TYR A 336 -0.92 14.02 17.65
N ARG A 337 -1.12 15.07 16.83
CA ARG A 337 -2.23 16.02 17.03
C ARG A 337 -3.56 15.30 16.81
N GLN A 338 -4.45 15.36 17.78
CA GLN A 338 -5.76 14.73 17.73
C GLN A 338 -6.76 15.56 16.94
N LYS A 339 -7.67 14.88 16.24
CA LYS A 339 -8.87 15.50 15.67
C LYS A 339 -9.94 15.60 16.75
N VAL A 340 -10.31 16.82 17.12
CA VAL A 340 -11.25 17.08 18.23
C VAL A 340 -12.59 17.65 17.78
N THR A 341 -12.68 18.17 16.56
CA THR A 341 -13.92 18.71 16.01
C THR A 341 -13.98 18.51 14.49
N MET A 342 -15.12 18.85 13.89
CA MET A 342 -15.26 18.99 12.45
C MET A 342 -14.65 20.33 12.02
N ILE A 343 -13.95 20.34 10.88
CA ILE A 343 -13.44 21.56 10.28
C ILE A 343 -14.58 22.55 10.01
N ARG A 344 -14.32 23.83 10.28
CA ARG A 344 -15.24 24.95 10.08
C ARG A 344 -14.50 26.08 9.39
N PHE A 345 -15.27 26.90 8.69
CA PHE A 345 -14.75 28.07 7.99
C PHE A 345 -15.38 29.34 8.54
N ARG A 346 -14.60 30.42 8.55
CA ARG A 346 -15.07 31.77 8.87
C ARG A 346 -14.51 32.72 7.83
N TRP A 347 -15.25 33.76 7.47
CA TRP A 347 -14.65 34.84 6.67
C TRP A 347 -13.56 35.55 7.47
N GLU A 348 -12.50 35.98 6.80
CA GLU A 348 -11.47 36.82 7.39
C GLU A 348 -12.01 38.20 7.77
N THR A 349 -11.42 38.83 8.79
CA THR A 349 -11.89 40.12 9.32
C THR A 349 -11.55 41.32 8.41
N ALA A 350 -10.63 41.13 7.47
CA ALA A 350 -10.18 42.16 6.55
C ALA A 350 -10.04 41.60 5.13
N GLY A 351 -10.42 42.41 4.13
CA GLY A 351 -10.28 42.04 2.73
C GLY A 351 -8.83 41.76 2.32
N ILE A 352 -8.66 40.94 1.29
CA ILE A 352 -7.36 40.41 0.85
C ILE A 352 -6.35 41.52 0.55
N LYS A 353 -6.75 42.56 -0.20
CA LYS A 353 -5.89 43.70 -0.55
C LYS A 353 -5.31 44.40 0.70
N ARG A 354 -6.12 44.53 1.76
CA ARG A 354 -5.67 45.11 3.04
C ARG A 354 -4.70 44.18 3.75
N ARG A 355 -4.99 42.88 3.79
CA ARG A 355 -4.10 41.87 4.41
C ARG A 355 -2.75 41.80 3.71
N ILE A 356 -2.72 41.83 2.39
CA ILE A 356 -1.46 41.94 1.61
C ILE A 356 -0.71 43.22 1.97
N LYS A 357 -1.39 44.38 2.07
CA LYS A 357 -0.75 45.65 2.44
C LYS A 357 -0.10 45.61 3.84
N LEU A 358 -0.64 44.80 4.76
CA LEU A 358 -0.16 44.67 6.13
C LEU A 358 1.04 43.73 6.30
N LEU A 359 1.43 42.96 5.27
CA LEU A 359 2.65 42.15 5.34
C LEU A 359 3.86 43.07 5.51
N GLN A 360 4.76 42.76 6.44
CA GLN A 360 5.87 43.64 6.81
C GLN A 360 6.94 43.73 5.71
N ASP A 361 7.27 42.60 5.09
CA ASP A 361 8.30 42.48 4.06
C ASP A 361 7.82 43.01 2.69
N PRO A 362 8.50 44.00 2.09
CA PRO A 362 8.20 44.51 0.75
C PRO A 362 8.23 43.46 -0.36
N ASP A 363 9.17 42.52 -0.34
CA ASP A 363 9.25 41.46 -1.36
C ASP A 363 8.07 40.51 -1.24
N MET A 364 7.76 40.12 0.00
CA MET A 364 6.59 39.29 0.31
C MET A 364 5.29 39.97 -0.14
N ARG A 365 5.14 41.29 0.08
CA ARG A 365 4.00 42.07 -0.43
C ARG A 365 3.90 42.02 -1.95
N ARG A 366 5.01 42.21 -2.64
CA ARG A 366 5.07 42.19 -4.11
C ARG A 366 4.66 40.82 -4.65
N LYS A 367 5.22 39.74 -4.11
CA LYS A 367 4.88 38.36 -4.50
C LYS A 367 3.41 38.03 -4.21
N ALA A 368 2.92 38.38 -3.03
CA ALA A 368 1.52 38.18 -2.68
C ALA A 368 0.56 38.97 -3.58
N ARG A 369 0.92 40.20 -3.98
CA ARG A 369 0.13 40.97 -4.94
C ARG A 369 0.10 40.30 -6.32
N ALA A 370 1.25 39.89 -6.86
CA ALA A 370 1.31 39.19 -8.15
C ALA A 370 0.50 37.89 -8.13
N ALA A 371 0.58 37.12 -7.04
CA ALA A 371 -0.24 35.93 -6.83
C ALA A 371 -1.74 36.25 -6.79
N TYR A 372 -2.14 37.30 -6.06
CA TYR A 372 -3.52 37.75 -5.99
C TYR A 372 -4.04 38.18 -7.37
N ASP A 373 -3.28 38.99 -8.11
CA ASP A 373 -3.68 39.47 -9.44
C ASP A 373 -3.86 38.30 -10.42
N PHE A 374 -2.98 37.30 -10.37
CA PHE A 374 -3.12 36.05 -11.14
C PHE A 374 -4.38 35.26 -10.77
N LEU A 375 -4.61 35.03 -9.47
CA LEU A 375 -5.76 34.26 -9.00
C LEU A 375 -7.10 34.95 -9.31
N MET A 376 -7.13 36.28 -9.30
CA MET A 376 -8.32 37.06 -9.67
C MET A 376 -8.60 37.05 -11.17
N ALA A 377 -7.57 36.89 -12.01
CA ALA A 377 -7.67 36.92 -13.47
C ALA A 377 -7.79 35.53 -14.12
N SER A 378 -7.60 34.45 -13.36
CA SER A 378 -7.59 33.09 -13.89
C SER A 378 -9.00 32.49 -13.90
N ASP A 379 -9.39 31.93 -15.05
CA ASP A 379 -10.67 31.21 -15.22
C ASP A 379 -10.60 29.74 -14.71
N ASP A 380 -9.41 29.23 -14.42
CA ASP A 380 -9.21 27.85 -13.96
C ASP A 380 -9.52 27.69 -12.45
N THR A 381 -9.66 28.80 -11.73
CA THR A 381 -9.88 28.82 -10.28
C THR A 381 -11.09 29.67 -9.90
N PRO A 382 -11.95 29.22 -8.98
CA PRO A 382 -13.09 30.03 -8.50
C PRO A 382 -12.67 31.07 -7.45
N TYR A 383 -11.37 31.40 -7.35
CA TYR A 383 -10.84 32.27 -6.30
C TYR A 383 -11.51 33.66 -6.28
N SER A 384 -11.77 34.24 -7.45
CA SER A 384 -12.43 35.55 -7.59
C SER A 384 -13.85 35.55 -6.99
N ASP A 385 -14.60 34.45 -7.12
CA ASP A 385 -15.93 34.30 -6.53
C ASP A 385 -15.87 34.34 -5.00
N PHE A 386 -14.91 33.62 -4.41
CA PHE A 386 -14.71 33.63 -2.95
C PHE A 386 -14.33 35.02 -2.42
N VAL A 387 -13.51 35.77 -3.16
CA VAL A 387 -13.14 37.14 -2.80
C VAL A 387 -14.34 38.08 -2.93
N ALA A 388 -15.16 37.95 -3.97
CA ALA A 388 -16.37 38.76 -4.15
C ALA A 388 -17.40 38.50 -3.04
N GLU A 389 -17.61 37.24 -2.66
CA GLU A 389 -18.48 36.88 -1.53
C GLU A 389 -17.95 37.42 -0.19
N HIS A 390 -16.63 37.35 0.01
CA HIS A 390 -15.98 37.89 1.20
C HIS A 390 -16.14 39.42 1.29
N ASP A 391 -15.85 40.13 0.21
CA ASP A 391 -15.97 41.59 0.16
C ASP A 391 -17.41 42.03 0.35
N LYS A 392 -18.38 41.32 -0.25
CA LYS A 392 -19.81 41.54 0.00
C LYS A 392 -20.17 41.36 1.48
N PHE A 393 -19.70 40.28 2.10
CA PHE A 393 -19.93 40.04 3.52
C PHE A 393 -19.35 41.16 4.40
N LEU A 394 -18.14 41.64 4.10
CA LEU A 394 -17.52 42.75 4.86
C LEU A 394 -18.28 44.07 4.72
N GLN A 395 -18.92 44.30 3.55
CA GLN A 395 -19.76 45.48 3.33
C GLN A 395 -21.10 45.38 4.09
N GLU A 396 -21.73 44.21 4.07
CA GLU A 396 -23.01 43.97 4.75
C GLU A 396 -22.87 43.87 6.28
N HIS A 397 -21.71 43.45 6.78
CA HIS A 397 -21.47 43.20 8.20
C HIS A 397 -20.16 43.86 8.70
N PRO A 398 -20.07 45.20 8.71
CA PRO A 398 -18.90 45.90 9.24
C PRO A 398 -18.72 45.59 10.73
N GLY A 399 -17.57 45.03 11.11
CA GLY A 399 -17.28 44.66 12.50
C GLY A 399 -17.94 43.36 12.96
N ALA A 400 -18.30 42.46 12.04
CA ALA A 400 -18.84 41.14 12.36
C ALA A 400 -17.97 40.39 13.39
N ASP A 401 -18.62 39.86 14.42
CA ASP A 401 -17.99 38.97 15.39
C ASP A 401 -17.71 37.57 14.80
N ASP A 402 -17.06 36.71 15.59
CA ASP A 402 -16.71 35.35 15.19
C ASP A 402 -17.91 34.50 14.76
N LEU A 403 -19.08 34.71 15.38
CA LEU A 403 -20.28 33.94 15.10
C LEU A 403 -20.89 34.35 13.76
N ALA A 404 -20.96 35.65 13.49
CA ALA A 404 -21.43 36.19 12.21
C ALA A 404 -20.51 35.81 11.04
N ARG A 405 -19.19 35.77 11.25
CA ARG A 405 -18.22 35.34 10.22
C ARG A 405 -18.30 33.86 9.89
N ARG A 406 -18.74 33.03 10.85
CA ARG A 406 -18.80 31.57 10.70
C ARG A 406 -19.70 31.13 9.54
N ARG A 407 -19.21 30.19 8.75
CA ARG A 407 -19.96 29.55 7.65
C ARG A 407 -20.65 28.30 8.14
N ARG A 408 -21.76 27.95 7.48
CA ARG A 408 -22.50 26.71 7.74
C ARG A 408 -21.62 25.50 7.38
N LEU A 409 -21.84 24.35 8.00
CA LEU A 409 -21.02 23.15 7.75
C LEU A 409 -21.05 22.70 6.28
N GLN A 410 -22.16 22.91 5.58
CA GLN A 410 -22.30 22.62 4.14
C GLN A 410 -21.28 23.38 3.28
N PHE A 411 -20.66 24.45 3.79
CA PHE A 411 -19.63 25.19 3.09
C PHE A 411 -18.39 24.34 2.75
N ILE A 412 -18.13 23.25 3.48
CA ILE A 412 -17.08 22.28 3.14
C ILE A 412 -17.26 21.66 1.75
N GLU A 413 -18.49 21.65 1.22
CA GLU A 413 -18.81 21.10 -0.09
C GLU A 413 -18.68 22.11 -1.24
N ARG A 414 -18.38 23.39 -0.93
CA ARG A 414 -18.27 24.45 -1.93
C ARG A 414 -17.14 24.10 -2.90
N ILE A 415 -17.48 23.93 -4.17
CA ILE A 415 -16.53 23.49 -5.21
C ILE A 415 -15.40 24.51 -5.31
N GLY A 416 -14.17 24.02 -5.22
CA GLY A 416 -12.95 24.80 -5.30
C GLY A 416 -12.62 25.63 -4.06
N VAL A 417 -13.23 25.37 -2.90
CA VAL A 417 -12.85 26.04 -1.64
C VAL A 417 -11.36 25.86 -1.32
N GLU A 418 -10.77 24.74 -1.73
CA GLU A 418 -9.34 24.47 -1.59
C GLU A 418 -8.48 25.47 -2.37
N CYS A 419 -8.97 26.03 -3.48
CA CYS A 419 -8.27 27.08 -4.22
C CYS A 419 -8.21 28.40 -3.45
N ALA A 420 -9.22 28.69 -2.63
CA ALA A 420 -9.23 29.85 -1.75
C ALA A 420 -8.36 29.65 -0.48
N LEU A 421 -8.23 28.41 -0.02
CA LEU A 421 -7.51 28.09 1.23
C LEU A 421 -6.01 27.81 1.00
N TRP A 422 -5.69 27.06 -0.04
CA TRP A 422 -4.35 26.59 -0.34
C TRP A 422 -4.00 26.77 -1.83
N PRO A 423 -4.03 28.01 -2.37
CA PRO A 423 -3.85 28.26 -3.81
C PRO A 423 -2.53 27.70 -4.38
N ARG A 424 -1.48 27.59 -3.55
CA ARG A 424 -0.19 27.00 -3.94
C ARG A 424 -0.21 25.48 -4.12
N LEU A 425 -1.24 24.80 -3.61
CA LEU A 425 -1.49 23.37 -3.75
C LEU A 425 -2.68 23.09 -4.68
N PHE A 426 -3.61 24.04 -4.80
CA PHE A 426 -4.80 23.92 -5.62
C PHE A 426 -5.02 25.21 -6.42
N TRP A 427 -4.42 25.32 -7.59
CA TRP A 427 -4.57 26.48 -8.49
C TRP A 427 -5.55 26.24 -9.64
N ASP A 428 -6.03 25.00 -9.78
CA ASP A 428 -7.05 24.59 -10.76
C ASP A 428 -8.17 23.86 -10.00
N ILE A 429 -9.42 24.24 -10.27
CA ILE A 429 -10.61 23.63 -9.68
C ILE A 429 -10.65 22.11 -9.88
N LYS A 430 -10.14 21.59 -11.00
CA LYS A 430 -10.15 20.15 -11.34
C LYS A 430 -9.24 19.33 -10.43
N MET A 431 -8.31 19.96 -9.72
CA MET A 431 -7.41 19.31 -8.77
C MET A 431 -8.03 19.15 -7.37
N THR A 432 -9.17 19.79 -7.12
CA THR A 432 -9.76 19.88 -5.78
C THR A 432 -10.57 18.65 -5.39
N PHE A 433 -10.59 18.32 -4.10
CA PHE A 433 -11.38 17.21 -3.57
C PHE A 433 -12.88 17.50 -3.70
N THR A 434 -13.28 18.76 -3.55
CA THR A 434 -14.67 19.19 -3.74
C THR A 434 -15.13 19.04 -5.18
N HIS A 435 -14.27 19.33 -6.18
CA HIS A 435 -14.57 19.05 -7.58
C HIS A 435 -14.60 17.55 -7.89
N GLU A 436 -13.60 16.80 -7.43
CA GLU A 436 -13.54 15.33 -7.55
C GLU A 436 -14.84 14.69 -7.04
N ARG A 437 -15.32 15.16 -5.88
CA ARG A 437 -16.60 14.75 -5.30
C ARG A 437 -17.80 15.19 -6.13
N ALA A 438 -17.83 16.46 -6.56
CA ALA A 438 -18.97 17.03 -7.27
C ALA A 438 -19.20 16.37 -8.63
N THR A 439 -18.12 15.96 -9.28
CA THR A 439 -18.12 15.33 -10.61
C THR A 439 -18.17 13.80 -10.58
N ASP A 440 -18.32 13.17 -9.41
CA ASP A 440 -18.54 11.72 -9.33
C ASP A 440 -19.80 11.36 -10.14
N PRO A 441 -19.71 10.50 -11.17
CA PRO A 441 -20.84 10.14 -12.01
C PRO A 441 -22.04 9.63 -11.21
N ARG A 442 -21.83 8.90 -10.11
CA ARG A 442 -22.92 8.42 -9.24
C ARG A 442 -23.65 9.54 -8.52
N ARG A 443 -22.96 10.67 -8.29
CA ARG A 443 -23.57 11.86 -7.70
C ARG A 443 -24.34 12.66 -8.74
N VAL A 444 -23.79 12.80 -9.94
CA VAL A 444 -24.47 13.45 -11.08
C VAL A 444 -25.75 12.69 -11.44
N ILE A 445 -25.66 11.37 -11.62
CA ILE A 445 -26.81 10.51 -11.92
C ILE A 445 -27.88 10.59 -10.81
N ARG A 446 -27.51 10.64 -9.53
CA ARG A 446 -28.47 10.80 -8.42
C ARG A 446 -29.13 12.17 -8.35
N GLN A 447 -28.48 13.21 -8.88
CA GLN A 447 -29.10 14.53 -9.00
C GLN A 447 -30.06 14.58 -10.18
N GLU A 448 -29.80 13.80 -11.22
CA GLU A 448 -30.59 13.74 -12.45
C GLU A 448 -31.76 12.73 -12.35
N HIS A 449 -31.63 11.63 -11.59
CA HIS A 449 -32.64 10.58 -11.43
C HIS A 449 -32.93 10.23 -9.95
N ALA A 450 -34.19 9.91 -9.64
CA ALA A 450 -34.57 9.28 -8.38
C ALA A 450 -34.05 7.83 -8.35
N ALA A 451 -32.91 7.60 -7.70
CA ALA A 451 -32.27 6.29 -7.64
C ALA A 451 -33.18 5.21 -7.05
N THR A 452 -33.15 4.00 -7.62
CA THR A 452 -33.93 2.86 -7.12
C THR A 452 -33.15 2.13 -6.00
N LEU A 453 -33.87 1.36 -5.17
CA LEU A 453 -33.28 0.57 -4.07
C LEU A 453 -32.28 -0.49 -4.59
N GLU A 454 -32.48 -1.02 -5.79
CA GLU A 454 -31.61 -2.02 -6.41
C GLU A 454 -30.30 -1.42 -6.92
N ASP A 455 -30.32 -0.19 -7.45
CA ASP A 455 -29.10 0.55 -7.83
C ASP A 455 -28.20 0.80 -6.61
N VAL A 456 -28.80 1.00 -5.44
CA VAL A 456 -28.12 1.27 -4.17
C VAL A 456 -27.50 0.01 -3.59
N LEU A 457 -28.22 -1.11 -3.60
CA LEU A 457 -27.73 -2.38 -3.05
C LEU A 457 -26.60 -2.95 -3.92
N ASN A 458 -26.65 -2.76 -5.24
CA ASN A 458 -25.58 -3.16 -6.14
C ASN A 458 -24.34 -2.24 -6.04
N ALA A 459 -24.53 -0.94 -5.79
CA ALA A 459 -23.43 -0.02 -5.52
C ALA A 459 -22.76 -0.26 -4.14
N ASP A 460 -23.53 -0.71 -3.14
CA ASP A 460 -23.00 -1.03 -1.82
C ASP A 460 -22.24 -2.37 -1.81
N GLN A 461 -22.60 -3.34 -2.66
CA GLN A 461 -21.80 -4.56 -2.84
C GLN A 461 -20.43 -4.29 -3.50
N SER A 462 -20.32 -3.27 -4.35
CA SER A 462 -19.02 -2.84 -4.90
C SER A 462 -18.21 -1.96 -3.96
N ASP A 463 -18.84 -1.32 -2.96
CA ASP A 463 -18.17 -0.73 -1.80
C ASP A 463 -17.72 -1.82 -0.78
N GLU A 464 -18.47 -2.93 -0.63
CA GLU A 464 -18.14 -4.04 0.30
C GLU A 464 -17.02 -4.97 -0.19
N GLU A 465 -16.93 -5.26 -1.50
CA GLU A 465 -15.73 -5.94 -2.02
C GLU A 465 -14.49 -5.02 -1.97
N THR A 466 -14.67 -3.68 -1.90
CA THR A 466 -13.58 -2.69 -1.65
C THR A 466 -13.17 -2.48 -0.19
N GLU A 467 -14.04 -2.70 0.79
CA GLU A 467 -13.74 -2.25 2.18
C GLU A 467 -13.53 -3.40 3.19
N ASP A 468 -13.97 -4.65 2.93
CA ASP A 468 -13.72 -5.78 3.86
C ASP A 468 -12.76 -6.86 3.31
N GLY A 469 -12.18 -6.63 2.13
CA GLY A 469 -11.08 -7.42 1.56
C GLY A 469 -10.03 -6.63 0.79
N GLN A 470 -10.27 -5.34 0.55
CA GLN A 470 -9.55 -4.48 -0.41
C GLN A 470 -8.78 -3.31 0.24
N ASP A 471 -8.76 -3.23 1.57
CA ASP A 471 -7.68 -2.54 2.32
C ASP A 471 -6.31 -3.23 2.14
N ASN A 472 -6.31 -4.38 1.46
CA ASN A 472 -5.12 -5.11 1.03
C ASN A 472 -4.97 -5.18 -0.51
N GLU A 473 -5.76 -4.43 -1.29
CA GLU A 473 -5.62 -4.35 -2.76
C GLU A 473 -4.86 -3.12 -3.25
N MET A 474 -4.09 -2.48 -2.36
CA MET A 474 -2.82 -1.91 -2.81
C MET A 474 -1.68 -2.95 -2.79
N PHE A 475 -1.93 -4.18 -2.27
CA PHE A 475 -0.93 -5.21 -1.94
C PHE A 475 -1.39 -6.69 -2.06
N SER A 476 -2.00 -7.08 -3.18
CA SER A 476 -2.20 -8.50 -3.51
C SER A 476 -2.34 -8.71 -5.03
N GLU A 477 -1.45 -9.50 -5.63
CA GLU A 477 -1.66 -10.04 -6.98
C GLU A 477 -2.76 -11.11 -6.93
N GLY A 478 -3.94 -10.81 -7.48
CA GLY A 478 -5.02 -11.81 -7.68
C GLY A 478 -6.35 -11.21 -8.11
N GLU A 479 -6.58 -11.15 -9.43
CA GLU A 479 -7.85 -10.99 -10.18
C GLU A 479 -8.93 -10.04 -9.60
N GLU A 480 -8.88 -8.76 -10.02
CA GLU A 480 -9.94 -7.77 -9.87
C GLU A 480 -11.26 -8.19 -10.59
N PRO A 481 -12.45 -7.97 -9.98
CA PRO A 481 -13.70 -7.89 -10.72
C PRO A 481 -13.69 -6.61 -11.57
N LYS A 482 -13.90 -6.78 -12.88
CA LYS A 482 -13.52 -5.81 -13.91
C LYS A 482 -14.48 -4.65 -14.20
N ASP A 483 -15.55 -4.42 -13.43
CA ASP A 483 -16.68 -3.62 -13.97
C ASP A 483 -16.91 -2.20 -13.45
N ASP A 484 -16.33 -1.71 -12.34
CA ASP A 484 -16.65 -0.34 -11.84
C ASP A 484 -15.45 0.62 -11.66
N GLY A 485 -14.22 0.15 -11.89
CA GLY A 485 -13.00 0.93 -11.58
C GLY A 485 -12.69 2.09 -12.54
N ALA A 486 -13.25 2.08 -13.75
CA ALA A 486 -12.90 3.02 -14.81
C ALA A 486 -13.52 4.42 -14.67
N THR A 487 -14.65 4.53 -13.95
CA THR A 487 -15.44 5.77 -13.84
C THR A 487 -15.52 6.32 -12.41
N ARG A 488 -15.06 5.57 -11.40
CA ARG A 488 -15.21 5.94 -9.98
C ARG A 488 -14.29 7.10 -9.58
N HIS A 489 -14.89 8.18 -9.09
CA HIS A 489 -14.18 9.28 -8.43
C HIS A 489 -14.03 8.97 -6.93
N SER A 490 -12.91 9.37 -6.32
CA SER A 490 -12.65 9.09 -4.91
C SER A 490 -11.70 10.13 -4.30
N ILE A 491 -12.22 10.87 -3.32
CA ILE A 491 -11.44 11.82 -2.53
C ILE A 491 -10.24 11.11 -1.86
N LYS A 492 -10.46 9.91 -1.29
CA LYS A 492 -9.40 9.12 -0.64
C LYS A 492 -8.26 8.81 -1.62
N ARG A 493 -8.59 8.36 -2.85
CA ARG A 493 -7.59 8.05 -3.89
C ARG A 493 -6.86 9.29 -4.40
N LEU A 494 -7.58 10.40 -4.62
CA LEU A 494 -6.96 11.66 -5.02
C LEU A 494 -6.03 12.20 -3.92
N PHE A 495 -6.47 12.21 -2.66
CA PHE A 495 -5.64 12.62 -1.53
C PHE A 495 -4.37 11.76 -1.44
N ALA A 496 -4.48 10.43 -1.53
CA ALA A 496 -3.32 9.55 -1.54
C ALA A 496 -2.37 9.82 -2.72
N ALA A 497 -2.91 10.05 -3.92
CA ALA A 497 -2.14 10.36 -5.13
C ALA A 497 -1.33 11.67 -5.01
N LEU A 498 -1.89 12.67 -4.32
CA LEU A 498 -1.26 13.96 -4.07
C LEU A 498 -0.26 13.87 -2.90
N ALA A 499 -0.66 13.26 -1.78
CA ALA A 499 0.16 13.06 -0.58
C ALA A 499 1.45 12.25 -0.85
N LEU A 500 1.36 11.21 -1.66
CA LEU A 500 2.49 10.35 -2.04
C LEU A 500 3.15 10.78 -3.37
N GLY A 501 2.72 11.90 -3.97
CA GLY A 501 3.23 12.45 -5.22
C GLY A 501 4.48 13.34 -5.08
N LYS A 502 4.93 13.95 -6.19
CA LYS A 502 6.17 14.75 -6.23
C LYS A 502 6.03 16.12 -5.54
N LEU A 503 4.87 16.76 -5.62
CA LEU A 503 4.63 18.02 -4.94
C LEU A 503 4.39 17.80 -3.42
N LEU A 504 5.28 18.33 -2.59
CA LEU A 504 5.16 18.25 -1.13
C LEU A 504 4.16 19.27 -0.59
N GLY A 505 3.51 18.92 0.54
CA GLY A 505 2.60 19.80 1.27
C GLY A 505 1.28 19.14 1.61
N TYR A 506 0.74 18.28 0.73
CA TYR A 506 -0.56 17.64 0.92
C TYR A 506 -0.61 16.75 2.19
N ALA A 507 0.46 16.04 2.49
CA ALA A 507 0.58 15.17 3.67
C ALA A 507 1.08 15.90 4.93
N ALA A 508 1.65 17.10 4.77
CA ALA A 508 2.34 17.84 5.83
C ALA A 508 1.45 18.87 6.55
N ASP A 509 0.32 19.22 5.93
CA ASP A 509 -0.65 20.15 6.47
C ASP A 509 -1.77 19.40 7.21
N PHE A 510 -1.90 19.67 8.51
CA PHE A 510 -2.90 19.03 9.36
C PHE A 510 -4.33 19.48 9.04
N GLU A 511 -4.51 20.74 8.65
CA GLU A 511 -5.83 21.29 8.29
C GLU A 511 -6.33 20.65 7.01
N LEU A 512 -5.44 20.44 6.04
CA LEU A 512 -5.75 19.76 4.79
C LEU A 512 -6.09 18.28 4.99
N LEU A 513 -5.35 17.58 5.87
CA LEU A 513 -5.68 16.21 6.25
C LEU A 513 -7.08 16.12 6.90
N GLN A 514 -7.39 17.05 7.82
CA GLN A 514 -8.73 17.12 8.42
C GLN A 514 -9.80 17.42 7.39
N PHE A 515 -9.53 18.35 6.48
CA PHE A 515 -10.46 18.70 5.40
C PHE A 515 -10.81 17.48 4.54
N ALA A 516 -9.81 16.74 4.06
CA ALA A 516 -10.03 15.55 3.25
C ALA A 516 -10.83 14.47 4.01
N TYR A 517 -10.52 14.26 5.29
CA TYR A 517 -11.26 13.33 6.14
C TYR A 517 -12.72 13.77 6.36
N ASP A 518 -12.94 15.03 6.73
CA ASP A 518 -14.27 15.56 7.05
C ASP A 518 -15.15 15.67 5.80
N LEU A 519 -14.58 16.02 4.65
CA LEU A 519 -15.29 16.00 3.38
C LEU A 519 -15.72 14.58 3.00
N ASN A 520 -14.86 13.58 3.20
CA ASN A 520 -15.19 12.18 2.97
C ASN A 520 -16.32 11.72 3.92
N LEU A 521 -16.16 11.97 5.23
CA LEU A 521 -17.15 11.64 6.25
C LEU A 521 -18.51 12.28 5.94
N TRP A 522 -18.52 13.57 5.61
CA TRP A 522 -19.71 14.32 5.26
C TRP A 522 -20.38 13.77 4.00
N SER A 523 -19.57 13.37 3.01
CA SER A 523 -20.07 12.74 1.77
C SER A 523 -20.73 11.40 2.03
N SER A 524 -20.12 10.52 2.84
CA SER A 524 -20.71 9.23 3.23
C SER A 524 -22.02 9.41 4.00
N ILE A 525 -22.08 10.34 4.96
CA ILE A 525 -23.32 10.59 5.72
C ILE A 525 -24.42 11.15 4.82
N GLY A 526 -24.09 12.14 3.98
CA GLY A 526 -25.03 12.79 3.09
C GLY A 526 -25.57 11.84 2.02
N SER A 527 -24.70 11.00 1.45
CA SER A 527 -25.07 10.03 0.41
C SER A 527 -26.10 9.03 0.93
N LYS A 528 -25.90 8.50 2.16
CA LYS A 528 -26.83 7.56 2.80
C LYS A 528 -28.12 8.25 3.22
N LYS A 529 -28.06 9.45 3.81
CA LYS A 529 -29.27 10.20 4.22
C LYS A 529 -30.22 10.47 3.05
N ASN A 530 -29.67 10.79 1.87
CA ASN A 530 -30.47 11.13 0.69
C ASN A 530 -31.20 9.95 0.06
N LEU A 531 -30.88 8.71 0.44
CA LEU A 531 -31.59 7.54 -0.07
C LEU A 531 -33.03 7.45 0.48
N GLN A 532 -33.35 8.20 1.54
CA GLN A 532 -34.68 8.25 2.16
C GLN A 532 -35.26 6.86 2.48
N LEU A 533 -34.38 5.86 2.66
CA LEU A 533 -34.80 4.55 3.12
C LEU A 533 -35.32 4.74 4.53
N ALA A 534 -36.47 4.14 4.87
CA ALA A 534 -37.01 4.10 6.22
C ALA A 534 -36.16 3.21 7.16
N VAL A 535 -34.84 3.21 6.96
CA VAL A 535 -33.83 2.44 7.66
C VAL A 535 -33.03 3.41 8.54
N PRO A 536 -32.79 3.10 9.82
CA PRO A 536 -31.96 3.93 10.68
C PRO A 536 -30.56 4.16 10.10
N MET A 537 -30.09 5.41 10.08
CA MET A 537 -28.76 5.80 9.57
C MET A 537 -27.61 4.93 10.08
N ARG A 538 -27.67 4.49 11.35
CA ARG A 538 -26.65 3.61 11.94
C ARG A 538 -26.47 2.29 11.18
N LEU A 539 -27.54 1.76 10.59
CA LEU A 539 -27.52 0.53 9.79
C LEU A 539 -27.04 0.81 8.37
N MET A 540 -27.43 1.95 7.80
CA MET A 540 -26.96 2.39 6.48
C MET A 540 -25.45 2.68 6.44
N LEU A 541 -24.88 3.03 7.60
CA LEU A 541 -23.45 3.25 7.79
C LEU A 541 -22.73 2.00 8.31
N LYS A 542 -23.32 0.80 8.24
CA LYS A 542 -22.70 -0.42 8.80
C LYS A 542 -21.35 -0.76 8.15
N GLY A 543 -21.15 -0.46 6.86
CA GLY A 543 -19.88 -0.70 6.16
C GLY A 543 -18.79 0.35 6.42
N GLU A 544 -19.13 1.49 7.02
CA GLU A 544 -18.19 2.60 7.18
C GLU A 544 -17.32 2.41 8.43
N ALA A 545 -15.99 2.42 8.28
CA ALA A 545 -15.06 2.19 9.40
C ALA A 545 -15.18 3.18 10.58
N PHE A 546 -15.80 4.35 10.39
CA PHE A 546 -16.11 5.29 11.48
C PHE A 546 -17.42 4.96 12.22
N SER A 547 -18.18 3.97 11.76
CA SER A 547 -19.43 3.52 12.36
C SER A 547 -19.22 2.45 13.43
N PRO A 548 -19.91 2.51 14.58
CA PRO A 548 -19.87 1.43 15.56
C PRO A 548 -20.34 0.07 15.02
N HIS A 549 -21.21 0.07 14.00
CA HIS A 549 -21.73 -1.16 13.42
C HIS A 549 -20.70 -1.91 12.57
N TYR A 550 -19.78 -1.19 11.93
CA TYR A 550 -18.63 -1.78 11.23
C TYR A 550 -17.80 -2.62 12.20
N TRP A 551 -17.37 -2.00 13.30
CA TRP A 551 -16.57 -2.67 14.33
C TRP A 551 -17.31 -3.82 15.01
N ARG A 552 -18.63 -3.74 15.14
CA ARG A 552 -19.45 -4.86 15.60
C ARG A 552 -19.43 -6.02 14.60
N GLY A 553 -19.48 -5.74 13.30
CA GLY A 553 -19.33 -6.74 12.24
C GLY A 553 -17.97 -7.44 12.30
N VAL A 554 -16.89 -6.67 12.34
CA VAL A 554 -15.52 -7.19 12.49
C VAL A 554 -15.37 -8.04 13.76
N HIS A 555 -15.95 -7.59 14.87
CA HIS A 555 -15.96 -8.36 16.13
C HIS A 555 -16.70 -9.70 15.98
N TYR A 556 -17.87 -9.73 15.33
CA TYR A 556 -18.59 -10.97 15.10
C TYR A 556 -17.84 -11.92 14.16
N ALA A 557 -17.17 -11.40 13.13
CA ALA A 557 -16.30 -12.21 12.28
C ALA A 557 -15.16 -12.86 13.08
N LEU A 558 -14.57 -12.13 14.03
CA LEU A 558 -13.56 -12.68 14.93
C LEU A 558 -14.13 -13.75 15.88
N LEU A 559 -15.33 -13.55 16.44
CA LEU A 559 -16.00 -14.57 17.25
C LEU A 559 -16.32 -15.83 16.44
N ASP A 560 -16.73 -15.67 15.19
CA ASP A 560 -17.00 -16.78 14.29
C ASP A 560 -15.71 -17.54 13.96
N MET A 561 -14.61 -16.83 13.72
CA MET A 561 -13.28 -17.43 13.57
C MET A 561 -12.88 -18.25 14.82
N VAL A 562 -13.15 -17.74 16.03
CA VAL A 562 -12.92 -18.50 17.28
C VAL A 562 -13.79 -19.75 17.35
N ARG A 563 -15.04 -19.71 16.88
CA ARG A 563 -15.92 -20.90 16.83
C ARG A 563 -15.42 -21.95 15.85
N GLN A 564 -14.89 -21.52 14.70
CA GLN A 564 -14.43 -22.42 13.65
C GLN A 564 -13.04 -23.00 13.92
N VAL A 565 -12.12 -22.20 14.45
CA VAL A 565 -10.69 -22.56 14.58
C VAL A 565 -10.29 -22.84 16.03
N GLY A 566 -11.11 -22.45 17.00
CA GLY A 566 -10.79 -22.47 18.42
C GLY A 566 -10.19 -21.15 18.90
N TYR A 567 -9.82 -21.10 20.18
CA TYR A 567 -9.23 -19.90 20.79
C TYR A 567 -7.83 -19.61 20.21
N PRO A 568 -7.46 -18.32 20.06
CA PRO A 568 -6.10 -17.95 19.69
C PRO A 568 -5.11 -18.43 20.77
N ARG A 569 -3.89 -18.78 20.35
CA ARG A 569 -2.82 -19.27 21.24
C ARG A 569 -1.74 -18.23 21.52
N ILE A 570 -1.68 -17.19 20.70
CA ILE A 570 -0.78 -16.06 20.89
C ILE A 570 -1.59 -14.77 20.78
N PHE A 571 -1.35 -13.87 21.73
CA PHE A 571 -1.74 -12.46 21.67
C PHE A 571 -0.54 -11.59 22.01
N PHE A 572 -0.27 -10.56 21.22
CA PHE A 572 0.70 -9.53 21.56
C PHE A 572 0.32 -8.19 20.93
N THR A 573 0.96 -7.14 21.44
CA THR A 573 0.84 -5.78 20.90
C THR A 573 2.21 -5.32 20.44
N ILE A 574 2.31 -4.78 19.21
CA ILE A 574 3.50 -4.07 18.75
C ILE A 574 3.19 -2.57 18.86
N ALA A 575 3.88 -1.90 19.78
CA ALA A 575 3.76 -0.47 20.04
C ALA A 575 5.15 0.18 19.97
N PRO A 576 5.62 0.57 18.78
CA PRO A 576 6.95 1.15 18.63
C PRO A 576 7.09 2.48 19.37
N TYR A 577 8.29 2.76 19.88
CA TYR A 577 8.66 4.10 20.33
C TYR A 577 9.14 4.94 19.14
N GLU A 578 8.41 5.98 18.79
CA GLU A 578 8.52 6.72 17.52
C GLU A 578 9.86 7.44 17.38
N TRP A 579 10.43 7.92 18.48
CA TRP A 579 11.74 8.57 18.44
C TRP A 579 12.87 7.59 18.13
N SER A 580 12.69 6.30 18.41
CA SER A 580 13.65 5.25 18.04
C SER A 580 13.28 4.51 16.77
N PHE A 581 12.04 4.64 16.28
CA PHE A 581 11.57 3.88 15.12
C PHE A 581 12.39 4.22 13.85
N PRO A 582 12.81 3.21 13.07
CA PRO A 582 13.61 3.41 11.86
C PRO A 582 12.76 3.93 10.71
N TYR A 583 12.65 5.26 10.61
CA TYR A 583 11.94 5.88 9.49
C TYR A 583 12.65 5.68 8.16
N HIS A 584 11.84 5.33 7.16
CA HIS A 584 12.25 5.23 5.78
C HIS A 584 12.80 6.57 5.26
N GLU A 585 13.77 6.50 4.35
CA GLU A 585 14.47 7.65 3.78
C GLU A 585 13.53 8.73 3.21
N TRP A 586 12.48 8.35 2.49
CA TRP A 586 11.48 9.29 1.97
C TRP A 586 10.77 10.11 3.07
N VAL A 587 10.49 9.52 4.24
CA VAL A 587 9.85 10.23 5.37
C VAL A 587 10.84 11.25 5.94
N ARG A 588 12.11 10.85 6.10
CA ARG A 588 13.18 11.73 6.60
C ARG A 588 13.47 12.89 5.65
N ASP A 589 13.49 12.63 4.35
CA ASP A 589 13.65 13.64 3.30
C ASP A 589 12.50 14.65 3.32
N GLU A 590 11.25 14.18 3.44
CA GLU A 590 10.10 15.06 3.54
C GLU A 590 10.11 15.90 4.84
N MET A 591 10.47 15.30 5.97
CA MET A 591 10.71 16.00 7.23
C MET A 591 11.76 17.11 7.08
N GLN A 592 12.88 16.82 6.41
CA GLN A 592 13.95 17.78 6.20
C GLN A 592 13.52 18.91 5.27
N LYS A 593 12.84 18.61 4.16
CA LYS A 593 12.37 19.62 3.19
C LYS A 593 11.27 20.51 3.78
N MET A 594 10.42 19.95 4.64
CA MET A 594 9.30 20.65 5.28
C MET A 594 9.63 21.20 6.68
N LEU A 595 10.86 20.98 7.17
CA LEU A 595 11.33 21.31 8.51
C LEU A 595 10.40 20.79 9.63
N LYS A 596 10.01 19.52 9.54
CA LYS A 596 9.15 18.84 10.52
C LYS A 596 9.97 17.91 11.42
N GLU A 597 9.84 18.11 12.72
CA GLU A 597 10.36 17.18 13.73
C GLU A 597 9.51 15.89 13.80
N ARG A 598 9.94 14.89 14.57
CA ARG A 598 9.17 13.65 14.72
C ARG A 598 7.81 13.95 15.37
N LEU A 599 6.74 13.27 14.93
CA LEU A 599 5.33 13.48 15.31
C LEU A 599 4.66 14.74 14.73
N PHE A 600 5.29 15.37 13.73
CA PHE A 600 4.77 16.56 13.03
C PHE A 600 4.60 16.36 11.53
N LEU A 601 4.71 15.11 11.06
CA LEU A 601 4.36 14.67 9.71
C LEU A 601 3.42 13.45 9.77
N PRO A 602 2.24 13.59 10.43
CA PRO A 602 1.42 12.47 10.89
C PRO A 602 1.02 11.50 9.77
N ALA A 603 0.69 11.99 8.58
CA ALA A 603 0.30 11.13 7.47
C ALA A 603 1.46 10.24 7.01
N ALA A 604 2.63 10.82 6.73
CA ALA A 604 3.79 10.07 6.26
C ALA A 604 4.33 9.10 7.33
N GLU A 605 4.46 9.57 8.57
CA GLU A 605 4.93 8.76 9.70
C GLU A 605 4.00 7.58 9.96
N THR A 606 2.68 7.83 10.04
CA THR A 606 1.69 6.78 10.31
C THR A 606 1.63 5.77 9.16
N LEU A 607 1.58 6.21 7.90
CA LEU A 607 1.53 5.29 6.75
C LEU A 607 2.73 4.36 6.74
N HIS A 608 3.93 4.89 7.00
CA HIS A 608 5.13 4.07 7.06
C HIS A 608 5.13 3.11 8.25
N MET A 609 4.81 3.59 9.46
CA MET A 609 4.77 2.75 10.66
C MET A 609 3.73 1.62 10.53
N VAL A 610 2.52 1.95 10.09
CA VAL A 610 1.45 0.98 9.84
C VAL A 610 1.91 -0.06 8.84
N HIS A 611 2.49 0.37 7.72
CA HIS A 611 3.01 -0.54 6.70
C HIS A 611 4.07 -1.50 7.27
N VAL A 612 5.06 -0.98 7.99
CA VAL A 612 6.12 -1.81 8.59
C VAL A 612 5.55 -2.79 9.61
N MET A 613 4.66 -2.36 10.52
CA MET A 613 4.07 -3.25 11.53
C MET A 613 3.24 -4.37 10.89
N VAL A 614 2.42 -4.03 9.88
CA VAL A 614 1.63 -5.03 9.15
C VAL A 614 2.54 -6.02 8.42
N GLN A 615 3.61 -5.54 7.78
CA GLN A 615 4.57 -6.38 7.06
C GLN A 615 5.45 -7.20 7.99
N ALA A 616 5.79 -6.70 9.17
CA ALA A 616 6.46 -7.49 10.20
C ALA A 616 5.60 -8.70 10.59
N VAL A 617 4.31 -8.49 10.84
CA VAL A 617 3.39 -9.59 11.16
C VAL A 617 3.19 -10.53 9.97
N LYS A 618 2.82 -10.01 8.80
CA LYS A 618 2.53 -10.83 7.63
C LYS A 618 3.77 -11.56 7.10
N GLY A 619 4.89 -10.86 6.96
CA GLY A 619 6.13 -11.39 6.39
C GLY A 619 7.03 -12.03 7.42
N LEU A 620 7.62 -11.23 8.31
CA LEU A 620 8.68 -11.69 9.24
C LEU A 620 8.17 -12.74 10.23
N LEU A 621 6.99 -12.54 10.81
CA LEU A 621 6.43 -13.47 11.79
C LEU A 621 5.79 -14.68 11.12
N LEU A 622 4.94 -14.47 10.12
CA LEU A 622 4.06 -15.51 9.57
C LEU A 622 4.43 -16.05 8.19
N GLY A 623 5.40 -15.44 7.50
CA GLY A 623 5.85 -15.89 6.17
C GLY A 623 4.76 -15.85 5.08
N ARG A 624 3.76 -14.98 5.22
CA ARG A 624 2.55 -14.93 4.35
C ARG A 624 2.67 -14.01 3.14
N THR A 625 3.80 -13.36 2.96
CA THR A 625 4.06 -12.43 1.85
C THR A 625 4.94 -13.08 0.78
N GLY A 626 4.80 -12.67 -0.48
CA GLY A 626 5.49 -13.29 -1.62
C GLY A 626 4.56 -14.16 -2.48
N GLY A 627 4.92 -14.34 -3.76
CA GLY A 627 4.09 -15.07 -4.72
C GLY A 627 4.07 -16.59 -4.49
N GLN A 628 3.13 -17.28 -5.13
CA GLN A 628 2.82 -18.72 -4.95
C GLN A 628 3.90 -19.70 -5.48
N GLY A 629 5.17 -19.28 -5.60
CA GLY A 629 6.26 -20.11 -6.11
C GLY A 629 7.19 -20.64 -5.01
N ARG A 630 7.65 -21.90 -5.14
CA ARG A 630 8.66 -22.54 -4.25
C ARG A 630 9.94 -21.72 -4.06
N GLN A 631 10.31 -20.88 -5.04
CA GLN A 631 11.48 -19.98 -4.98
C GLN A 631 11.24 -18.66 -4.23
N GLN A 632 9.98 -18.34 -3.92
CA GLN A 632 9.58 -17.12 -3.19
C GLN A 632 9.00 -17.43 -1.80
N ALA A 633 8.89 -18.71 -1.44
CA ALA A 633 8.43 -19.14 -0.13
C ALA A 633 9.41 -18.69 0.97
N TRP A 634 8.84 -18.18 2.06
CA TRP A 634 9.59 -17.87 3.27
C TRP A 634 10.22 -19.15 3.84
N GLN A 635 11.48 -19.03 4.27
CA GLN A 635 12.23 -20.12 4.91
C GLN A 635 12.65 -19.76 6.33
N SER A 636 12.57 -18.49 6.71
CA SER A 636 13.09 -17.96 7.98
C SER A 636 12.08 -17.09 8.72
N ASN A 637 10.78 -17.30 8.50
CA ASN A 637 9.75 -16.63 9.31
C ASN A 637 9.76 -17.18 10.75
N LEU A 638 9.46 -16.32 11.74
CA LEU A 638 9.64 -16.68 13.15
C LEU A 638 8.65 -17.74 13.64
N PHE A 639 7.37 -17.63 13.29
CA PHE A 639 6.36 -18.61 13.68
C PHE A 639 6.14 -19.62 12.55
N HIS A 640 6.88 -20.73 12.64
CA HIS A 640 6.83 -21.80 11.66
C HIS A 640 6.16 -23.04 12.26
N VAL A 641 5.21 -23.61 11.52
CA VAL A 641 4.54 -24.86 11.88
C VAL A 641 4.52 -25.74 10.64
N VAL A 642 4.81 -27.02 10.81
CA VAL A 642 4.74 -28.02 9.74
C VAL A 642 3.68 -29.07 10.05
N ASP A 643 3.18 -29.73 9.00
CA ASP A 643 2.33 -30.91 9.12
C ASP A 643 3.14 -32.20 9.29
N GLU A 644 2.43 -33.32 9.40
CA GLU A 644 3.02 -34.66 9.55
C GLU A 644 3.92 -35.07 8.36
N HIS A 645 3.81 -34.37 7.23
CA HIS A 645 4.61 -34.57 6.02
C HIS A 645 5.73 -33.52 5.88
N GLY A 646 5.96 -32.71 6.92
CA GLY A 646 6.96 -31.64 6.92
C GLY A 646 6.60 -30.45 6.02
N GLN A 647 5.34 -30.31 5.58
CA GLN A 647 4.90 -29.15 4.80
C GLN A 647 4.48 -28.02 5.71
N ALA A 648 4.87 -26.78 5.35
CA ALA A 648 4.52 -25.59 6.12
C ALA A 648 2.98 -25.41 6.20
N ARG A 649 2.45 -25.36 7.42
CA ARG A 649 1.05 -25.03 7.70
C ARG A 649 0.86 -23.52 7.70
N ARG A 650 -0.24 -23.07 7.13
CA ARG A 650 -0.60 -21.66 7.12
C ARG A 650 -1.30 -21.29 8.44
N LEU A 651 -0.61 -20.55 9.30
CA LEU A 651 -1.20 -20.00 10.53
C LEU A 651 -2.24 -18.92 10.21
N HIS A 652 -3.38 -18.93 10.90
CA HIS A 652 -4.38 -17.86 10.78
C HIS A 652 -4.11 -16.77 11.81
N PHE A 653 -4.43 -15.52 11.48
CA PHE A 653 -4.22 -14.39 12.37
C PHE A 653 -5.28 -13.32 12.14
N PHE A 654 -5.48 -12.49 13.15
CA PHE A 654 -6.24 -11.26 13.06
C PHE A 654 -5.39 -10.12 13.62
N LEU A 655 -5.40 -8.96 12.95
CA LEU A 655 -4.72 -7.77 13.41
C LEU A 655 -5.69 -6.60 13.51
N ARG A 656 -5.46 -5.72 14.48
CA ARG A 656 -6.19 -4.47 14.64
C ARG A 656 -5.21 -3.35 14.91
N LEU A 657 -5.25 -2.33 14.05
CA LEU A 657 -4.54 -1.08 14.27
C LEU A 657 -5.38 -0.19 15.17
N GLU A 658 -4.74 0.44 16.15
CA GLU A 658 -5.41 1.33 17.08
C GLU A 658 -4.54 2.53 17.40
N TYR A 659 -5.20 3.67 17.67
CA TYR A 659 -4.57 4.83 18.27
C TYR A 659 -4.83 4.81 19.76
N GLN A 660 -3.78 4.87 20.55
CA GLN A 660 -3.86 4.88 22.00
C GLN A 660 -4.35 6.27 22.49
N ASP A 661 -5.65 6.53 22.44
CA ASP A 661 -6.22 7.86 22.75
C ASP A 661 -6.37 8.17 24.24
N GLY A 662 -6.30 7.14 25.11
CA GLY A 662 -6.22 7.28 26.57
C GLY A 662 -7.45 7.87 27.25
N THR A 663 -8.46 8.24 26.47
CA THR A 663 -9.56 9.12 26.89
C THR A 663 -10.88 8.38 27.02
N ARG A 664 -10.97 7.15 26.50
CA ARG A 664 -12.21 6.35 26.47
C ARG A 664 -12.31 5.25 27.52
N LYS A 665 -11.32 5.13 28.41
CA LYS A 665 -11.40 4.17 29.52
C LYS A 665 -11.79 4.92 30.79
N ALA A 666 -12.74 4.36 31.56
CA ALA A 666 -13.08 4.88 32.88
C ALA A 666 -11.80 5.08 33.70
N ALA A 667 -11.76 6.12 34.55
CA ALA A 667 -10.61 6.49 35.40
C ALA A 667 -10.18 5.41 36.42
N THR A 668 -10.67 4.18 36.29
CA THR A 668 -10.24 3.00 37.03
C THR A 668 -9.10 2.24 36.36
N GLN A 669 -8.74 2.58 35.11
CA GLN A 669 -7.50 2.14 34.47
C GLN A 669 -6.59 3.38 34.32
N ASP A 670 -5.52 3.46 35.11
CA ASP A 670 -4.46 4.49 35.05
C ASP A 670 -3.61 4.40 33.76
N TYR A 671 -4.28 4.25 32.61
CA TYR A 671 -3.66 4.08 31.32
C TYR A 671 -3.78 5.37 30.51
N HIS A 672 -2.81 6.27 30.71
CA HIS A 672 -2.66 7.45 29.86
C HIS A 672 -2.28 7.01 28.44
N GLY A 673 -3.21 7.19 27.51
CA GLY A 673 -3.00 6.85 26.11
C GLY A 673 -1.89 7.68 25.51
N SER A 674 -0.89 6.99 24.98
CA SER A 674 0.32 7.65 24.51
C SER A 674 0.14 8.49 23.24
N GLY A 675 -1.06 8.48 22.62
CA GLY A 675 -1.43 9.29 21.47
C GLY A 675 -0.83 8.79 20.15
N ARG A 676 -0.57 7.49 20.06
CA ARG A 676 0.31 6.85 19.09
C ARG A 676 -0.30 5.58 18.51
N VAL A 677 0.23 5.14 17.37
CA VAL A 677 -0.31 3.98 16.65
C VAL A 677 0.36 2.69 17.13
N HIS A 678 -0.45 1.67 17.38
CA HIS A 678 0.01 0.32 17.70
C HIS A 678 -0.84 -0.72 16.97
N VAL A 679 -0.36 -1.97 16.92
CA VAL A 679 -1.11 -3.10 16.38
C VAL A 679 -1.30 -4.16 17.44
N HIS A 680 -2.54 -4.60 17.62
CA HIS A 680 -2.88 -5.81 18.35
C HIS A 680 -2.92 -6.99 17.38
N VAL A 681 -2.33 -8.10 17.77
CA VAL A 681 -2.24 -9.31 16.94
C VAL A 681 -2.72 -10.50 17.74
N VAL A 682 -3.60 -11.31 17.16
CA VAL A 682 -3.92 -12.65 17.64
C VAL A 682 -3.55 -13.67 16.56
N ILE A 683 -2.94 -14.78 16.97
CA ILE A 683 -2.55 -15.88 16.09
C ILE A 683 -3.24 -17.16 16.56
N PHE A 684 -3.85 -17.85 15.61
CA PHE A 684 -4.55 -19.10 15.81
C PHE A 684 -3.63 -20.24 15.39
N VAL A 685 -3.29 -21.06 16.37
CA VAL A 685 -2.44 -22.24 16.24
C VAL A 685 -3.21 -23.42 16.81
N ARG A 686 -3.14 -24.57 16.14
CA ARG A 686 -3.80 -25.79 16.64
C ARG A 686 -3.12 -26.25 17.93
N PRO A 687 -3.85 -26.81 18.90
CA PRO A 687 -3.27 -27.27 20.16
C PRO A 687 -2.03 -28.16 19.99
N GLU A 688 -2.09 -29.11 19.05
CA GLU A 688 -1.02 -30.05 18.74
C GLU A 688 0.22 -29.39 18.11
N ASP A 689 0.08 -28.19 17.56
CA ASP A 689 1.14 -27.47 16.85
C ASP A 689 1.82 -26.39 17.71
N VAL A 690 1.34 -26.11 18.93
CA VAL A 690 1.82 -24.99 19.77
C VAL A 690 3.30 -25.15 20.17
N GLU A 691 3.75 -26.37 20.43
CA GLU A 691 5.15 -26.67 20.76
C GLU A 691 6.10 -26.31 19.60
N GLN A 692 5.64 -26.39 18.35
CA GLN A 692 6.45 -26.09 17.16
C GLN A 692 6.79 -24.60 17.02
N LEU A 693 6.12 -23.71 17.76
CA LEU A 693 6.36 -22.27 17.70
C LEU A 693 7.72 -21.86 18.30
N ARG A 694 8.36 -22.75 19.07
CA ARG A 694 9.69 -22.56 19.67
C ARG A 694 9.83 -21.19 20.36
N LEU A 695 8.89 -20.88 21.27
CA LEU A 695 8.88 -19.56 21.94
C LEU A 695 10.14 -19.30 22.75
N ASP A 696 10.85 -20.34 23.19
CA ASP A 696 12.20 -20.30 23.77
C ASP A 696 13.23 -19.60 22.87
N GLU A 697 13.07 -19.67 21.54
CA GLU A 697 14.01 -19.09 20.57
C GLU A 697 13.56 -17.73 20.01
N VAL A 698 12.25 -17.48 19.98
CA VAL A 698 11.66 -16.33 19.26
C VAL A 698 11.07 -15.25 20.17
N ALA A 699 10.84 -15.54 21.45
CA ALA A 699 10.30 -14.61 22.42
C ALA A 699 11.11 -14.64 23.72
N SER A 700 11.10 -13.52 24.43
CA SER A 700 11.67 -13.41 25.78
C SER A 700 10.74 -12.54 26.61
N ALA A 701 10.49 -12.99 27.84
CA ALA A 701 9.65 -12.31 28.82
C ALA A 701 10.47 -11.73 29.99
N THR A 702 11.79 -11.74 29.85
CA THR A 702 12.73 -11.09 30.76
C THR A 702 13.35 -9.87 30.09
N LEU A 703 13.87 -8.96 30.90
CA LEU A 703 14.67 -7.85 30.39
C LEU A 703 15.99 -8.40 29.79
N PRO A 704 16.37 -7.99 28.57
CA PRO A 704 17.62 -8.44 27.98
C PRO A 704 18.81 -7.83 28.72
N GLU A 705 19.87 -8.63 28.90
CA GLU A 705 21.15 -8.16 29.45
C GLU A 705 21.84 -7.13 28.53
N ASP A 706 21.60 -7.23 27.22
CA ASP A 706 22.09 -6.27 26.24
C ASP A 706 21.45 -4.90 26.50
N THR A 707 22.25 -3.95 26.98
CA THR A 707 21.83 -2.59 27.31
C THR A 707 21.18 -1.87 26.15
N ASP A 708 21.58 -2.17 24.90
CA ASP A 708 21.00 -1.54 23.72
C ASP A 708 19.55 -2.02 23.52
N LEU A 709 19.29 -3.30 23.76
CA LEU A 709 17.95 -3.90 23.65
C LEU A 709 17.08 -3.60 24.87
N ARG A 710 17.68 -3.53 26.07
CA ARG A 710 16.97 -3.28 27.33
C ARG A 710 16.17 -1.99 27.20
N GLY A 711 16.79 -0.92 26.72
CA GLY A 711 16.10 0.36 26.53
C GLY A 711 14.85 0.31 25.61
N TYR A 712 14.80 -0.61 24.63
CA TYR A 712 13.64 -0.73 23.74
C TYR A 712 12.43 -1.38 24.41
N VAL A 713 12.65 -2.27 25.37
CA VAL A 713 11.59 -3.10 25.97
C VAL A 713 11.28 -2.73 27.43
N GLU A 714 12.26 -2.15 28.13
CA GLU A 714 12.19 -1.74 29.54
C GLU A 714 10.97 -0.86 29.80
N GLY A 715 10.74 0.12 28.93
CA GLY A 715 9.61 1.01 29.02
C GLY A 715 8.22 0.37 28.87
N SER A 716 8.15 -0.86 28.37
CA SER A 716 6.92 -1.61 28.08
C SER A 716 6.75 -2.89 28.90
N GLN A 717 7.83 -3.44 29.47
CA GLN A 717 7.81 -4.71 30.20
C GLN A 717 7.64 -4.54 31.72
N TYR A 718 7.96 -3.38 32.29
CA TYR A 718 7.79 -3.19 33.74
C TYR A 718 6.32 -3.23 34.15
N ASP A 719 6.02 -4.13 35.07
CA ASP A 719 4.75 -4.21 35.77
C ASP A 719 4.71 -3.18 36.91
N ARG A 720 4.51 -1.91 36.56
CA ARG A 720 4.54 -0.76 37.50
C ARG A 720 3.65 -0.94 38.72
N ASP A 721 2.54 -1.67 38.58
CA ASP A 721 1.57 -1.88 39.65
C ASP A 721 1.63 -3.27 40.27
N LYS A 722 2.56 -4.14 39.82
CA LYS A 722 2.60 -5.58 40.15
C LYS A 722 1.26 -6.29 39.88
N LYS A 723 0.55 -5.86 38.83
CA LYS A 723 -0.81 -6.30 38.45
C LYS A 723 -0.88 -6.86 37.03
N SER A 724 0.25 -7.08 36.37
CA SER A 724 0.31 -7.68 35.03
C SER A 724 -0.40 -9.03 34.97
N GLY A 725 -0.48 -9.73 36.10
CA GLY A 725 -1.01 -11.09 36.19
C GLY A 725 -0.10 -12.13 35.55
N TRP A 726 1.13 -11.75 35.16
CA TRP A 726 2.14 -12.67 34.68
C TRP A 726 2.69 -13.46 35.87
N PRO A 727 2.70 -14.80 35.81
CA PRO A 727 3.27 -15.61 36.88
C PRO A 727 4.80 -15.54 36.85
N VAL A 728 5.41 -15.45 38.02
CA VAL A 728 6.86 -15.67 38.16
C VAL A 728 7.19 -17.11 37.79
N HIS A 729 8.17 -17.26 36.91
CA HIS A 729 8.75 -18.53 36.49
C HIS A 729 10.23 -18.33 36.25
N GLU A 730 11.05 -18.69 37.25
CA GLU A 730 12.51 -18.47 37.23
C GLU A 730 13.25 -19.39 36.25
N GLU A 731 12.66 -20.55 35.94
CA GLU A 731 13.25 -21.53 35.02
C GLU A 731 13.22 -21.04 33.56
N ALA A 732 14.08 -21.64 32.74
CA ALA A 732 14.13 -21.33 31.32
C ALA A 732 12.78 -21.62 30.64
N THR A 733 12.39 -20.74 29.69
CA THR A 733 11.16 -20.88 28.92
C THR A 733 11.00 -22.30 28.37
N CYS A 734 9.89 -22.95 28.70
CA CYS A 734 9.62 -24.33 28.33
C CYS A 734 8.15 -24.54 27.94
N TYR A 735 7.90 -25.59 27.15
CA TYR A 735 6.54 -26.00 26.81
C TYR A 735 6.05 -27.03 27.81
N ASP A 736 4.99 -26.70 28.55
CA ASP A 736 4.30 -27.61 29.44
C ASP A 736 3.26 -28.40 28.64
N ARG A 737 3.58 -29.68 28.38
CA ARG A 737 2.72 -30.59 27.62
C ARG A 737 1.44 -30.97 28.37
N GLU A 738 1.45 -30.98 29.70
CA GLU A 738 0.28 -31.31 30.50
C GLU A 738 -0.72 -30.14 30.50
N ALA A 739 -0.21 -28.91 30.67
CA ALA A 739 -1.03 -27.71 30.57
C ALA A 739 -1.36 -27.32 29.12
N GLY A 740 -0.62 -27.84 28.14
CA GLY A 740 -0.74 -27.46 26.73
C GLY A 740 -0.39 -25.99 26.47
N ALA A 741 0.58 -25.45 27.21
CA ALA A 741 0.91 -24.03 27.23
C ALA A 741 2.42 -23.80 27.42
N TRP A 742 2.91 -22.66 26.92
CA TRP A 742 4.27 -22.22 27.18
C TRP A 742 4.36 -21.55 28.56
N ARG A 743 5.34 -21.97 29.37
CA ARG A 743 5.77 -21.27 30.57
C ARG A 743 6.96 -20.41 30.18
N LEU A 744 6.76 -19.09 30.14
CA LEU A 744 7.80 -18.14 29.77
C LEU A 744 8.63 -17.80 31.00
N GLN A 745 9.95 -17.72 30.86
CA GLN A 745 10.81 -17.23 31.95
C GLN A 745 10.45 -15.78 32.28
N HIS A 746 10.10 -15.52 33.53
CA HIS A 746 9.76 -14.21 34.05
C HIS A 746 10.14 -14.16 35.53
N THR A 747 11.13 -13.35 35.87
CA THR A 747 11.74 -13.34 37.20
C THR A 747 11.09 -12.28 38.10
N GLU A 748 11.34 -12.34 39.41
CA GLU A 748 10.94 -11.25 40.33
C GLU A 748 11.57 -9.89 39.97
N GLU A 749 12.77 -9.87 39.35
CA GLU A 749 13.37 -8.62 38.88
C GLU A 749 12.53 -7.98 37.76
N ASP A 750 11.93 -8.81 36.89
CA ASP A 750 11.08 -8.34 35.79
C ASP A 750 9.74 -7.74 36.27
N HIS A 751 9.27 -8.14 37.47
CA HIS A 751 8.14 -7.49 38.16
C HIS A 751 8.51 -6.19 38.89
N GLY A 752 9.80 -5.99 39.19
CA GLY A 752 10.27 -4.88 39.99
C GLY A 752 10.48 -3.61 39.17
N ASP A 753 10.02 -2.47 39.68
CA ASP A 753 10.57 -1.18 39.28
C ASP A 753 11.99 -1.10 39.88
N VAL A 754 13.01 -1.45 39.10
CA VAL A 754 14.41 -1.25 39.51
C VAL A 754 14.63 0.26 39.51
N SER A 755 14.29 0.89 40.63
CA SER A 755 14.40 2.33 40.88
C SER A 755 15.68 2.89 40.25
N ARG A 756 15.52 3.66 39.17
CA ARG A 756 16.55 4.48 38.55
C ARG A 756 16.03 5.87 38.24
#